data_AF-K9THL0-F1
#
_entry.id   AF-K9THL0-F1
#
_cell.length_a   1.000
_cell.length_b   1.000
_cell.length_c   1.000
_cell.angle_alpha   90.00
_cell.angle_beta   90.00
_cell.angle_gamma   90.00
#
_symmetry.space_group_name_H-M   'P 1'
#
loop_
_entity.id
_entity.type
_entity.pdbx_description
1 polymer ?
#
loop_
_entity_poly.entity_id
_entity_poly.type
_entity_poly.pdbx_seq_one_letter_code
_entity_poly.pdbx_strand_id
1 'polypeptide(L)'
;MNFKHQLLPTIVTVAVATWNPIALALSPAEVDAVAWQVSVLISPNLTQQGDAFLIEGEKTGSGVIVAREGNSYYVLTALHVVWKRGGFHAIAMPDGQVYYVDASENSPDIIPLGHPAGELGQTIAGLDLALLRVQSDRTYPLARTAPNPLQSGTPVFVNGWPNPDDLRQKIRDRQLVAGAIAEVTPPSDDGGYRLLYSNPTRSGMSGGGIFNANGELIGIHGRGRGVQNNCSTPEVNANNSCGMYIGEFLADSRVQSLQLSLNRNPIDPGMIHYGLTYASQIDRVNGSPVARSTPPPVIPPTITPETPQPSPPPVAEFPTPSPEAIAEAQTIYYVDPNQGTNAATAGLTPENPFRSISYALQGARPGTVIYLASGLYSARETFPLKLNPGVIIIGNESQQGEGVVIRGGGIASTRTAGRQNYTLFAGNSSQILGVTLTNPHSNGTAIWIEDTTTALIRNTTLMDNPREGILIGGNATPILEKNRFINNGGNGISITQQGAGEIRNNDFTNNGIGVAIAGMANPSITDNHIRGNRNGIVVTASATPTLQGNILENNQNYGILTLGLAPTPIAENNLFRNNGISNQLTARIQDWGLDIPPRTVTSTVFGCVEYEGGLATFAYTGKGSIPLPFLNWNHSASDSGLNRCRLVTSSLNKIVALMGQELSTMALSTGRVHNNNAVCLVDQSGEICQDSNLLFYLGGEEQRNPGEGLAPLLPFSWATAGNPVQQVETGAFAPLKDFAQRLAPEPGLWFTD
;
A
#
# COMPACT_ATOMS: atom_id res chain seq x y z
N MET A 1 -70.73 72.49 23.19
CA MET A 1 -71.12 73.34 22.04
C MET A 1 -69.86 73.83 21.33
N ASN A 2 -70.00 74.18 20.06
CA ASN A 2 -69.10 75.01 19.23
C ASN A 2 -67.81 74.41 18.62
N PHE A 3 -68.00 74.01 17.36
CA PHE A 3 -67.28 74.43 16.14
C PHE A 3 -65.81 74.07 15.90
N LYS A 4 -65.64 73.36 14.78
CA LYS A 4 -64.39 73.15 14.04
C LYS A 4 -63.90 74.46 13.41
N HIS A 5 -62.58 74.62 13.31
CA HIS A 5 -61.95 75.38 12.23
C HIS A 5 -61.02 74.45 11.44
N GLN A 6 -61.10 74.51 10.11
CA GLN A 6 -60.21 73.81 9.20
C GLN A 6 -58.94 74.63 9.02
N LEU A 7 -57.79 73.96 8.99
CA LEU A 7 -56.55 74.50 8.44
C LEU A 7 -56.05 73.51 7.39
N LEU A 8 -55.77 74.02 6.19
CA LEU A 8 -55.16 73.28 5.09
C LEU A 8 -53.66 73.11 5.37
N PRO A 9 -53.09 71.89 5.31
CA PRO A 9 -51.65 71.71 5.36
C PRO A 9 -51.03 71.99 3.98
N THR A 10 -50.05 72.90 3.95
CA THR A 10 -49.22 73.18 2.78
C THR A 10 -48.36 71.97 2.43
N ILE A 11 -48.43 71.47 1.18
CA ILE A 11 -47.53 70.40 0.73
C ILE A 11 -46.14 70.99 0.47
N VAL A 12 -45.18 70.62 1.31
CA VAL A 12 -43.75 70.87 1.07
C VAL A 12 -43.18 69.66 0.34
N THR A 13 -42.88 69.82 -0.95
CA THR A 13 -42.25 68.77 -1.75
C THR A 13 -40.76 68.68 -1.41
N VAL A 14 -40.40 67.79 -0.48
CA VAL A 14 -38.99 67.48 -0.21
C VAL A 14 -38.46 66.58 -1.33
N ALA A 15 -37.58 67.14 -2.17
CA ALA A 15 -36.83 66.34 -3.13
C ALA A 15 -35.76 65.52 -2.39
N VAL A 16 -36.08 64.25 -2.10
CA VAL A 16 -35.11 63.30 -1.56
C VAL A 16 -34.15 62.90 -2.68
N ALA A 17 -32.98 63.53 -2.73
CA ALA A 17 -31.89 63.08 -3.57
C ALA A 17 -31.40 61.72 -3.08
N THR A 18 -31.76 60.64 -3.77
CA THR A 18 -31.26 59.30 -3.45
C THR A 18 -29.79 59.21 -3.84
N TRP A 19 -28.91 59.29 -2.84
CA TRP A 19 -27.51 58.95 -2.98
C TRP A 19 -27.37 57.45 -3.23
N ASN A 20 -27.39 57.04 -4.51
CA ASN A 20 -26.86 55.75 -4.90
C ASN A 20 -25.32 55.85 -4.77
N PRO A 21 -24.67 55.09 -3.86
CA PRO A 21 -23.22 54.99 -3.90
C PRO A 21 -22.87 54.27 -5.21
N ILE A 22 -22.21 54.99 -6.12
CA ILE A 22 -21.54 54.35 -7.26
C ILE A 22 -20.40 53.54 -6.64
N ALA A 23 -20.55 52.22 -6.62
CA ALA A 23 -19.46 51.33 -6.25
C ALA A 23 -18.31 51.58 -7.25
N LEU A 24 -17.22 52.15 -6.76
CA LEU A 24 -16.02 52.34 -7.56
C LEU A 24 -15.45 50.96 -7.88
N ALA A 25 -15.07 50.77 -9.15
CA ALA A 25 -14.36 49.56 -9.57
C ALA A 25 -13.04 49.42 -8.79
N LEU A 26 -12.68 48.17 -8.49
CA LEU A 26 -11.41 47.84 -7.86
C LEU A 26 -10.24 48.20 -8.78
N SER A 27 -9.14 48.64 -8.18
CA SER A 27 -7.88 48.80 -8.91
C SER A 27 -7.33 47.43 -9.36
N PRO A 28 -6.45 47.37 -10.38
CA PRO A 28 -5.84 46.12 -10.82
C PRO A 28 -5.13 45.33 -9.70
N ALA A 29 -4.52 46.02 -8.72
CA ALA A 29 -3.87 45.39 -7.58
C ALA A 29 -4.88 44.80 -6.57
N GLU A 30 -6.06 45.40 -6.42
CA GLU A 30 -7.15 44.86 -5.58
C GLU A 30 -7.85 43.68 -6.27
N VAL A 31 -7.99 43.71 -7.60
CA VAL A 31 -8.44 42.54 -8.37
C VAL A 31 -7.42 41.40 -8.24
N ASP A 32 -6.12 41.70 -8.29
CA ASP A 32 -5.07 40.69 -8.09
C ASP A 32 -5.08 40.09 -6.68
N ALA A 33 -5.22 40.94 -5.67
CA ALA A 33 -5.38 40.55 -4.28
C ALA A 33 -6.54 39.55 -4.09
N VAL A 34 -7.65 39.71 -4.81
CA VAL A 34 -8.77 38.74 -4.81
C VAL A 34 -8.44 37.49 -5.63
N ALA A 35 -7.89 37.66 -6.82
CA ALA A 35 -7.69 36.58 -7.79
C ALA A 35 -6.69 35.52 -7.32
N TRP A 36 -5.63 35.89 -6.58
CA TRP A 36 -4.64 34.94 -6.08
C TRP A 36 -5.23 34.00 -5.03
N GLN A 37 -6.04 34.53 -4.12
CA GLN A 37 -6.61 33.81 -2.96
C GLN A 37 -7.59 32.68 -3.31
N VAL A 38 -7.97 32.59 -4.59
CA VAL A 38 -8.87 31.56 -5.13
C VAL A 38 -8.20 30.76 -6.25
N SER A 39 -6.92 31.01 -6.54
CA SER A 39 -6.18 30.38 -7.62
C SER A 39 -5.55 29.07 -7.19
N VAL A 40 -5.56 28.08 -8.09
CA VAL A 40 -4.80 26.84 -7.89
C VAL A 40 -3.92 26.53 -9.10
N LEU A 41 -2.79 25.89 -8.85
CA LEU A 41 -1.92 25.29 -9.86
C LEU A 41 -2.26 23.81 -9.98
N ILE A 42 -2.46 23.31 -11.20
CA ILE A 42 -2.76 21.90 -11.48
C ILE A 42 -1.61 21.33 -12.33
N SER A 43 -0.95 20.28 -11.83
CA SER A 43 0.15 19.63 -12.54
C SER A 43 0.30 18.19 -12.05
N PRO A 44 0.32 17.17 -12.94
CA PRO A 44 0.48 15.76 -12.52
C PRO A 44 1.79 15.49 -11.74
N ASN A 45 2.87 16.26 -11.99
CA ASN A 45 4.16 16.13 -11.29
C ASN A 45 4.38 17.20 -10.21
N LEU A 46 3.33 17.74 -9.61
CA LEU A 46 3.47 18.62 -8.46
C LEU A 46 3.74 17.79 -7.19
N THR A 47 4.81 18.12 -6.47
CA THR A 47 5.11 17.53 -5.15
C THR A 47 4.49 18.36 -4.02
N GLN A 48 4.29 17.80 -2.82
CA GLN A 48 3.82 18.56 -1.64
C GLN A 48 4.78 19.68 -1.21
N GLN A 49 6.06 19.56 -1.55
CA GLN A 49 7.04 20.64 -1.33
C GLN A 49 6.78 21.82 -2.27
N GLY A 50 5.96 21.63 -3.32
CA GLY A 50 5.63 22.64 -4.31
C GLY A 50 6.54 22.63 -5.55
N ASP A 51 7.34 21.59 -5.74
CA ASP A 51 8.10 21.43 -6.99
C ASP A 51 7.15 20.98 -8.11
N ALA A 52 7.00 21.78 -9.16
CA ALA A 52 6.17 21.47 -10.32
C ALA A 52 7.05 21.11 -11.53
N PHE A 53 7.29 19.82 -11.76
CA PHE A 53 8.03 19.36 -12.93
C PHE A 53 7.17 19.44 -14.20
N LEU A 54 7.76 19.83 -15.33
CA LEU A 54 7.15 19.67 -16.65
C LEU A 54 7.72 18.45 -17.35
N ILE A 55 6.83 17.57 -17.79
CA ILE A 55 7.13 16.45 -18.66
C ILE A 55 6.47 16.73 -20.01
N GLU A 56 7.20 16.49 -21.09
CA GLU A 56 6.72 16.71 -22.45
C GLU A 56 5.54 15.78 -22.76
N GLY A 57 4.48 16.32 -23.38
CA GLY A 57 3.24 15.58 -23.65
C GLY A 57 2.26 15.49 -22.47
N GLU A 58 2.60 16.02 -21.30
CA GLU A 58 1.67 16.21 -20.19
C GLU A 58 1.01 17.60 -20.21
N LYS A 59 -0.17 17.70 -19.59
CA LYS A 59 -0.93 18.94 -19.50
C LYS A 59 -0.86 19.46 -18.08
N THR A 60 -0.27 20.64 -17.93
CA THR A 60 -0.38 21.48 -16.73
C THR A 60 -1.40 22.58 -16.98
N GLY A 61 -1.97 23.09 -15.89
CA GLY A 61 -3.00 24.11 -15.95
C GLY A 61 -3.18 24.85 -14.64
N SER A 62 -4.25 25.62 -14.61
CA SER A 62 -4.68 26.44 -13.49
C SER A 62 -6.12 26.09 -13.12
N GLY A 63 -6.57 26.52 -11.96
CA GLY A 63 -7.98 26.41 -11.57
C GLY A 63 -8.42 27.54 -10.66
N VAL A 64 -9.71 27.55 -10.34
CA VAL A 64 -10.35 28.51 -9.42
C VAL A 64 -11.21 27.78 -8.40
N ILE A 65 -11.05 28.09 -7.11
CA ILE A 65 -11.91 27.58 -6.05
C ILE A 65 -13.27 28.30 -6.11
N VAL A 66 -14.34 27.60 -6.48
CA VAL A 66 -15.66 28.22 -6.75
C VAL A 66 -16.74 27.88 -5.71
N ALA A 67 -16.67 26.72 -5.06
CA ALA A 67 -17.64 26.29 -4.06
C ALA A 67 -17.01 25.45 -2.94
N ARG A 68 -17.74 25.30 -1.83
CA ARG A 68 -17.41 24.42 -0.70
C ARG A 68 -18.65 23.72 -0.19
N GLU A 69 -18.54 22.45 0.18
CA GLU A 69 -19.56 21.68 0.89
C GLU A 69 -18.87 20.89 2.03
N GLY A 70 -19.14 21.26 3.29
CA GLY A 70 -18.44 20.67 4.44
C GLY A 70 -16.92 20.88 4.34
N ASN A 71 -16.17 19.79 4.14
CA ASN A 71 -14.71 19.81 3.91
C ASN A 71 -14.33 19.59 2.44
N SER A 72 -15.30 19.40 1.54
CA SER A 72 -15.08 19.29 0.10
C SER A 72 -15.06 20.67 -0.54
N TYR A 73 -13.93 21.05 -1.13
CA TYR A 73 -13.77 22.20 -2.01
C TYR A 73 -13.96 21.78 -3.47
N TYR A 74 -14.53 22.66 -4.27
CA TYR A 74 -14.72 22.46 -5.70
C TYR A 74 -13.90 23.47 -6.48
N VAL A 75 -12.91 22.98 -7.22
CA VAL A 75 -12.06 23.73 -8.13
C VAL A 75 -12.62 23.60 -9.54
N LEU A 76 -12.91 24.72 -10.19
CA LEU A 76 -13.25 24.77 -11.60
C LEU A 76 -11.97 24.96 -12.43
N THR A 77 -11.79 24.14 -13.47
CA THR A 77 -10.67 24.20 -14.41
C THR A 77 -11.14 23.87 -15.84
N ALA A 78 -10.23 23.93 -16.80
CA ALA A 78 -10.49 23.51 -18.17
C ALA A 78 -10.39 21.97 -18.30
N LEU A 79 -11.30 21.35 -19.05
CA LEU A 79 -11.36 19.89 -19.18
C LEU A 79 -10.06 19.32 -19.77
N HIS A 80 -9.49 19.97 -20.78
CA HIS A 80 -8.24 19.52 -21.41
C HIS A 80 -6.99 19.58 -20.52
N VAL A 81 -7.07 20.16 -19.30
CA VAL A 81 -6.02 20.05 -18.28
C VAL A 81 -6.08 18.69 -17.57
N VAL A 82 -7.28 18.13 -17.41
CA VAL A 82 -7.58 16.96 -16.56
C VAL A 82 -8.24 15.78 -17.28
N TRP A 83 -8.32 15.81 -18.61
CA TRP A 83 -9.03 14.80 -19.40
C TRP A 83 -8.33 13.44 -19.45
N LYS A 84 -7.01 13.37 -19.24
CA LYS A 84 -6.28 12.10 -19.17
C LYS A 84 -6.73 11.34 -17.93
N ARG A 85 -7.41 10.20 -18.13
CA ARG A 85 -7.84 9.30 -17.04
C ARG A 85 -6.82 8.17 -16.80
N GLY A 86 -6.82 7.64 -15.58
CA GLY A 86 -5.90 6.61 -15.10
C GLY A 86 -4.70 7.19 -14.35
N GLY A 87 -4.93 7.70 -13.14
CA GLY A 87 -3.89 8.32 -12.30
C GLY A 87 -4.49 9.27 -11.27
N PHE A 88 -3.82 10.39 -11.01
CA PHE A 88 -4.35 11.50 -10.21
C PHE A 88 -3.89 12.84 -10.81
N HIS A 89 -4.57 13.92 -10.44
CA HIS A 89 -4.08 15.29 -10.65
C HIS A 89 -3.67 15.89 -9.31
N ALA A 90 -2.49 16.49 -9.25
CA ALA A 90 -2.01 17.21 -8.08
C ALA A 90 -2.31 18.71 -8.21
N ILE A 91 -2.79 19.31 -7.12
CA ILE A 91 -3.36 20.66 -7.06
C ILE A 91 -2.70 21.42 -5.90
N ALA A 92 -1.92 22.47 -6.19
CA ALA A 92 -1.48 23.42 -5.16
C ALA A 92 -2.57 24.46 -4.93
N MET A 93 -3.02 24.55 -3.69
CA MET A 93 -3.96 25.55 -3.19
C MET A 93 -3.25 26.90 -2.94
N PRO A 94 -3.98 28.01 -2.70
CA PRO A 94 -3.40 29.36 -2.58
C PRO A 94 -2.36 29.55 -1.46
N ASP A 95 -2.29 28.63 -0.49
CA ASP A 95 -1.30 28.61 0.60
C ASP A 95 -0.07 27.73 0.29
N GLY A 96 0.01 27.19 -0.93
CA GLY A 96 1.03 26.24 -1.37
C GLY A 96 0.77 24.78 -0.98
N GLN A 97 -0.29 24.48 -0.20
CA GLN A 97 -0.60 23.12 0.19
C GLN A 97 -1.09 22.30 -1.01
N VAL A 98 -0.52 21.11 -1.21
CA VAL A 98 -0.88 20.27 -2.34
C VAL A 98 -1.90 19.21 -1.93
N TYR A 99 -2.84 18.95 -2.83
CA TYR A 99 -3.84 17.89 -2.71
C TYR A 99 -3.84 17.05 -3.98
N TYR A 100 -4.20 15.77 -3.84
CA TYR A 100 -4.29 14.83 -4.96
C TYR A 100 -5.75 14.49 -5.20
N VAL A 101 -6.19 14.63 -6.45
CA VAL A 101 -7.53 14.31 -6.93
C VAL A 101 -7.44 13.06 -7.78
N ASP A 102 -8.19 12.02 -7.43
CA ASP A 102 -8.20 10.77 -8.20
C ASP A 102 -8.74 11.01 -9.63
N ALA A 103 -8.01 10.48 -10.62
CA ALA A 103 -8.32 10.59 -12.03
C ALA A 103 -8.60 9.21 -12.66
N SER A 104 -8.86 8.18 -11.86
CA SER A 104 -9.38 6.88 -12.33
C SER A 104 -10.63 7.07 -13.21
N GLU A 105 -10.90 6.09 -14.09
CA GLU A 105 -11.99 6.18 -15.08
C GLU A 105 -13.38 6.33 -14.45
N ASN A 106 -13.55 5.88 -13.20
CA ASN A 106 -14.81 5.95 -12.44
C ASN A 106 -14.75 6.93 -11.26
N SER A 107 -13.70 7.75 -11.14
CA SER A 107 -13.53 8.61 -9.96
C SER A 107 -14.66 9.66 -9.83
N PRO A 108 -15.31 9.79 -8.65
CA PRO A 108 -16.28 10.84 -8.41
C PRO A 108 -15.64 12.22 -8.24
N ASP A 109 -14.31 12.31 -8.09
CA ASP A 109 -13.62 13.55 -7.75
C ASP A 109 -13.32 14.45 -8.96
N ILE A 110 -13.56 13.98 -10.19
CA ILE A 110 -13.47 14.79 -11.42
C ILE A 110 -14.78 14.67 -12.21
N ILE A 111 -15.55 15.77 -12.21
CA ILE A 111 -16.86 15.88 -12.85
C ILE A 111 -16.69 16.68 -14.16
N PRO A 112 -16.62 16.02 -15.32
CA PRO A 112 -16.40 16.69 -16.61
C PRO A 112 -17.70 17.29 -17.16
N LEU A 113 -17.61 18.52 -17.69
CA LEU A 113 -18.72 19.23 -18.33
C LEU A 113 -18.73 19.11 -19.87
N GLY A 114 -17.81 18.33 -20.41
CA GLY A 114 -17.73 17.94 -21.82
C GLY A 114 -17.02 16.59 -21.96
N HIS A 115 -16.70 16.21 -23.19
CA HIS A 115 -15.88 15.02 -23.48
C HIS A 115 -15.03 15.24 -24.74
N PRO A 116 -13.86 14.59 -24.85
CA PRO A 116 -13.08 14.59 -26.10
C PRO A 116 -13.89 14.03 -27.27
N ALA A 117 -13.72 14.64 -28.44
CA ALA A 117 -14.46 14.38 -29.66
C ALA A 117 -13.58 14.58 -30.91
N GLY A 118 -14.11 14.22 -32.08
CA GLY A 118 -13.39 14.26 -33.35
C GLY A 118 -12.33 13.16 -33.50
N GLU A 119 -11.66 13.12 -34.65
CA GLU A 119 -10.57 12.17 -34.90
C GLU A 119 -9.43 12.40 -33.89
N LEU A 120 -9.02 11.33 -33.20
CA LEU A 120 -8.00 11.34 -32.14
C LEU A 120 -8.33 12.23 -30.91
N GLY A 121 -9.59 12.63 -30.72
CA GLY A 121 -10.00 13.41 -29.53
C GLY A 121 -9.52 14.87 -29.53
N GLN A 122 -9.29 15.46 -30.70
CA GLN A 122 -8.72 16.81 -30.83
C GLN A 122 -9.71 17.97 -30.57
N THR A 123 -11.01 17.71 -30.52
CA THR A 123 -12.04 18.71 -30.15
C THR A 123 -12.76 18.29 -28.86
N ILE A 124 -13.56 19.17 -28.29
CA ILE A 124 -14.35 18.89 -27.08
C ILE A 124 -15.82 19.13 -27.35
N ALA A 125 -16.63 18.08 -27.22
CA ALA A 125 -18.08 18.18 -27.26
C ALA A 125 -18.64 18.59 -25.89
N GLY A 126 -19.44 19.65 -25.87
CA GLY A 126 -19.91 20.30 -24.64
C GLY A 126 -18.95 21.38 -24.16
N LEU A 127 -18.85 21.57 -22.84
CA LEU A 127 -17.97 22.58 -22.25
C LEU A 127 -16.57 22.00 -22.01
N ASP A 128 -15.52 22.74 -22.36
CA ASP A 128 -14.13 22.46 -21.95
C ASP A 128 -13.91 22.83 -20.47
N LEU A 129 -14.80 22.35 -19.58
CA LEU A 129 -14.76 22.59 -18.14
C LEU A 129 -14.80 21.27 -17.37
N ALA A 130 -14.15 21.26 -16.21
CA ALA A 130 -14.26 20.19 -15.22
C ALA A 130 -14.28 20.78 -13.80
N LEU A 131 -15.06 20.16 -12.92
CA LEU A 131 -14.96 20.38 -11.47
C LEU A 131 -14.09 19.30 -10.86
N LEU A 132 -13.11 19.71 -10.05
CA LEU A 132 -12.27 18.85 -9.23
C LEU A 132 -12.68 18.98 -7.77
N ARG A 133 -12.92 17.86 -7.10
CA ARG A 133 -13.28 17.82 -5.69
C ARG A 133 -12.04 17.59 -4.84
N VAL A 134 -11.78 18.49 -3.91
CA VAL A 134 -10.60 18.48 -3.02
C VAL A 134 -11.06 18.41 -1.57
N GLN A 135 -10.66 17.39 -0.82
CA GLN A 135 -10.94 17.34 0.62
C GLN A 135 -9.90 18.12 1.41
N SER A 136 -10.34 19.07 2.24
CA SER A 136 -9.46 19.86 3.11
C SER A 136 -10.14 20.26 4.42
N ASP A 137 -9.38 20.20 5.50
CA ASP A 137 -9.69 20.75 6.82
C ASP A 137 -9.37 22.26 6.91
N ARG A 138 -8.54 22.79 6.00
CA ARG A 138 -8.21 24.22 5.91
C ARG A 138 -9.38 25.02 5.35
N THR A 139 -9.38 26.32 5.64
CA THR A 139 -10.39 27.24 5.10
C THR A 139 -9.81 28.13 4.00
N TYR A 140 -10.22 27.87 2.76
CA TYR A 140 -9.90 28.69 1.59
C TYR A 140 -11.05 29.64 1.21
N PRO A 141 -10.74 30.86 0.73
CA PRO A 141 -11.71 31.74 0.09
C PRO A 141 -12.36 31.13 -1.16
N LEU A 142 -13.56 31.59 -1.48
CA LEU A 142 -14.33 31.15 -2.65
C LEU A 142 -14.52 32.30 -3.63
N ALA A 143 -14.24 32.07 -4.90
CA ALA A 143 -14.44 33.06 -5.96
C ALA A 143 -15.91 33.49 -6.03
N ARG A 144 -16.16 34.80 -5.96
CA ARG A 144 -17.49 35.36 -6.18
C ARG A 144 -17.91 35.10 -7.62
N THR A 145 -18.93 34.27 -7.81
CA THR A 145 -19.47 33.97 -9.13
C THR A 145 -20.76 34.75 -9.36
N ALA A 146 -20.92 35.38 -10.52
CA ALA A 146 -22.14 36.10 -10.88
C ALA A 146 -22.39 36.03 -12.40
N PRO A 147 -23.64 35.84 -12.86
CA PRO A 147 -24.00 35.99 -14.26
C PRO A 147 -23.98 37.48 -14.61
N ASN A 148 -22.83 37.96 -15.08
CA ASN A 148 -22.60 39.36 -15.41
C ASN A 148 -22.88 39.65 -16.89
N PRO A 149 -23.58 40.76 -17.23
CA PRO A 149 -23.81 41.15 -18.62
C PRO A 149 -22.47 41.42 -19.31
N LEU A 150 -22.18 40.65 -20.35
CA LEU A 150 -20.93 40.72 -21.10
C LEU A 150 -21.04 41.84 -22.16
N GLN A 151 -20.08 42.76 -22.18
CA GLN A 151 -20.02 43.84 -23.16
C GLN A 151 -18.60 43.97 -23.72
N SER A 152 -18.49 44.28 -25.01
CA SER A 152 -17.21 44.62 -25.65
C SER A 152 -16.66 45.91 -25.02
N GLY A 153 -15.33 45.97 -24.84
CA GLY A 153 -14.63 47.04 -24.13
C GLY A 153 -14.60 46.90 -22.60
N THR A 154 -15.34 45.96 -21.99
CA THR A 154 -15.28 45.73 -20.52
C THR A 154 -13.87 45.26 -20.11
N PRO A 155 -13.22 45.91 -19.12
CA PRO A 155 -11.93 45.46 -18.59
C PRO A 155 -12.00 44.09 -17.93
N VAL A 156 -11.04 43.22 -18.24
CA VAL A 156 -10.94 41.86 -17.70
C VAL A 156 -9.51 41.49 -17.35
N PHE A 157 -9.37 40.64 -16.33
CA PHE A 157 -8.10 40.22 -15.76
C PHE A 157 -8.03 38.68 -15.76
N VAL A 158 -7.02 38.12 -16.42
CA VAL A 158 -6.84 36.66 -16.55
C VAL A 158 -5.76 36.21 -15.60
N ASN A 159 -6.12 35.36 -14.65
CA ASN A 159 -5.25 34.83 -13.60
C ASN A 159 -4.89 33.37 -13.88
N GLY A 160 -3.60 33.01 -13.84
CA GLY A 160 -3.17 31.62 -13.96
C GLY A 160 -1.68 31.40 -13.67
N TRP A 161 -1.26 30.16 -13.77
CA TRP A 161 0.07 29.65 -13.48
C TRP A 161 0.77 29.21 -14.78
N PRO A 162 1.38 30.14 -15.52
CA PRO A 162 2.05 29.79 -16.75
C PRO A 162 3.28 28.93 -16.50
N ASN A 163 3.61 28.11 -17.49
CA ASN A 163 4.84 27.34 -17.54
C ASN A 163 6.05 28.30 -17.62
N PRO A 164 7.19 28.00 -16.95
CA PRO A 164 8.42 28.78 -17.07
C PRO A 164 8.97 28.69 -18.49
N ASP A 165 9.72 29.71 -18.93
CA ASP A 165 10.36 29.71 -20.25
C ASP A 165 11.48 28.65 -20.35
N ASP A 166 12.10 28.31 -19.22
CA ASP A 166 12.97 27.14 -19.08
C ASP A 166 12.21 26.01 -18.37
N LEU A 167 11.79 25.01 -19.15
CA LEU A 167 10.98 23.87 -18.67
C LEU A 167 11.70 23.00 -17.61
N ARG A 168 13.02 23.18 -17.43
CA ARG A 168 13.80 22.53 -16.36
C ARG A 168 13.55 23.17 -14.99
N GLN A 169 12.93 24.35 -14.94
CA GLN A 169 12.58 25.01 -13.68
C GLN A 169 11.36 24.35 -13.04
N LYS A 170 11.53 23.94 -11.79
CA LYS A 170 10.47 23.39 -10.95
C LYS A 170 9.51 24.46 -10.40
N ILE A 171 9.92 25.73 -10.48
CA ILE A 171 9.19 26.87 -9.95
C ILE A 171 8.01 27.21 -10.87
N ARG A 172 6.88 27.60 -10.27
CA ARG A 172 5.79 28.30 -10.97
C ARG A 172 5.54 29.64 -10.30
N ASP A 173 5.55 30.69 -11.12
CA ASP A 173 5.15 32.03 -10.71
C ASP A 173 3.79 32.34 -11.32
N ARG A 174 2.83 32.76 -10.50
CA ARG A 174 1.48 33.16 -10.90
C ARG A 174 1.54 34.44 -11.74
N GLN A 175 0.62 34.59 -12.68
CA GLN A 175 0.46 35.83 -13.47
C GLN A 175 -1.00 36.24 -13.55
N LEU A 176 -1.26 37.51 -13.22
CA LEU A 176 -2.48 38.22 -13.60
C LEU A 176 -2.18 39.12 -14.79
N VAL A 177 -2.95 38.97 -15.86
CA VAL A 177 -2.80 39.77 -17.09
C VAL A 177 -4.06 40.59 -17.32
N ALA A 178 -3.93 41.91 -17.43
CA ALA A 178 -5.02 42.82 -17.75
C ALA A 178 -5.28 42.95 -19.26
N GLY A 179 -6.52 43.31 -19.61
CA GLY A 179 -6.98 43.51 -20.99
C GLY A 179 -8.47 43.85 -21.01
N ALA A 180 -9.14 43.61 -22.14
CA ALA A 180 -10.57 43.86 -22.29
C ALA A 180 -11.24 42.80 -23.15
N ILE A 181 -12.55 42.60 -22.94
CA ILE A 181 -13.40 41.82 -23.86
C ILE A 181 -13.37 42.53 -25.22
N ALA A 182 -12.90 41.84 -26.25
CA ALA A 182 -12.98 42.30 -27.63
C ALA A 182 -14.37 41.98 -28.19
N GLU A 183 -14.84 40.75 -27.99
CA GLU A 183 -16.10 40.26 -28.55
C GLU A 183 -16.74 39.20 -27.64
N VAL A 184 -18.06 39.05 -27.78
CA VAL A 184 -18.85 37.99 -27.13
C VAL A 184 -19.62 37.26 -28.23
N THR A 185 -19.21 36.04 -28.52
CA THR A 185 -19.82 35.22 -29.59
C THR A 185 -20.91 34.30 -29.01
N PRO A 186 -21.67 33.58 -29.86
CA PRO A 186 -22.28 32.31 -29.47
C PRO A 186 -21.19 31.33 -28.96
N PRO A 187 -21.53 30.35 -28.10
CA PRO A 187 -20.61 29.27 -27.73
C PRO A 187 -20.10 28.50 -28.95
N SER A 188 -18.80 28.20 -28.99
CA SER A 188 -18.20 27.34 -30.02
C SER A 188 -18.60 25.86 -29.82
N ASP A 189 -18.78 25.14 -30.93
CA ASP A 189 -19.05 23.69 -30.90
C ASP A 189 -17.86 22.88 -30.32
N ASP A 190 -16.63 23.41 -30.46
CA ASP A 190 -15.42 22.91 -29.79
C ASP A 190 -15.24 23.65 -28.45
N GLY A 191 -15.71 23.04 -27.35
CA GLY A 191 -15.45 23.45 -25.97
C GLY A 191 -16.30 24.59 -25.38
N GLY A 192 -17.25 25.19 -26.12
CA GLY A 192 -18.15 26.22 -25.60
C GLY A 192 -17.50 27.59 -25.31
N TYR A 193 -16.40 27.92 -25.99
CA TYR A 193 -15.76 29.23 -25.85
C TYR A 193 -16.67 30.33 -26.40
N ARG A 194 -16.74 31.47 -25.69
CA ARG A 194 -17.54 32.63 -26.12
C ARG A 194 -17.04 33.98 -25.64
N LEU A 195 -16.05 34.01 -24.75
CA LEU A 195 -15.38 35.23 -24.31
C LEU A 195 -14.11 35.40 -25.15
N LEU A 196 -14.07 36.39 -26.04
CA LEU A 196 -12.89 36.72 -26.84
C LEU A 196 -12.28 38.01 -26.27
N TYR A 197 -11.02 37.97 -25.86
CA TYR A 197 -10.39 39.07 -25.13
C TYR A 197 -8.91 39.28 -25.47
N SER A 198 -8.47 40.53 -25.30
CA SER A 198 -7.15 41.00 -25.76
C SER A 198 -5.97 40.60 -24.86
N ASN A 199 -6.21 39.93 -23.73
CA ASN A 199 -5.15 39.59 -22.77
C ASN A 199 -4.13 38.59 -23.38
N PRO A 200 -2.81 38.89 -23.39
CA PRO A 200 -1.79 37.92 -23.78
C PRO A 200 -1.63 36.84 -22.72
N THR A 201 -1.80 35.57 -23.10
CA THR A 201 -1.77 34.42 -22.18
C THR A 201 -0.67 33.44 -22.59
N ARG A 202 -0.23 32.59 -21.65
CA ARG A 202 0.87 31.62 -21.84
C ARG A 202 0.39 30.21 -21.50
N SER A 203 1.05 29.20 -22.07
CA SER A 203 0.80 27.78 -21.76
C SER A 203 0.88 27.53 -20.24
N GLY A 204 -0.02 26.72 -19.69
CA GLY A 204 -0.20 26.52 -18.24
C GLY A 204 -1.27 27.42 -17.58
N MET A 205 -1.64 28.54 -18.20
CA MET A 205 -2.74 29.38 -17.68
C MET A 205 -4.14 28.81 -17.94
N SER A 206 -4.29 27.81 -18.81
CA SER A 206 -5.56 27.16 -19.13
C SER A 206 -6.23 26.60 -17.87
N GLY A 207 -7.54 26.84 -17.73
CA GLY A 207 -8.32 26.60 -16.52
C GLY A 207 -8.29 27.76 -15.50
N GLY A 208 -7.47 28.79 -15.75
CA GLY A 208 -7.36 29.99 -14.90
C GLY A 208 -8.59 30.90 -14.94
N GLY A 209 -8.77 31.69 -13.89
CA GLY A 209 -9.95 32.55 -13.73
C GLY A 209 -9.89 33.85 -14.55
N ILE A 210 -11.03 34.23 -15.11
CA ILE A 210 -11.24 35.53 -15.76
C ILE A 210 -12.10 36.40 -14.83
N PHE A 211 -11.54 37.50 -14.36
CA PHE A 211 -12.17 38.42 -13.40
C PHE A 211 -12.54 39.74 -14.08
N ASN A 212 -13.63 40.37 -13.63
CA ASN A 212 -13.98 41.73 -14.02
C ASN A 212 -13.36 42.78 -13.06
N ALA A 213 -13.58 44.07 -13.35
CA ALA A 213 -13.12 45.18 -12.51
C ALA A 213 -13.76 45.27 -11.10
N ASN A 214 -14.69 44.37 -10.76
CA ASN A 214 -15.26 44.24 -9.40
C ASN A 214 -14.66 43.05 -8.63
N GLY A 215 -13.66 42.34 -9.20
CA GLY A 215 -13.09 41.12 -8.61
C GLY A 215 -13.99 39.88 -8.74
N GLU A 216 -15.01 39.92 -9.61
CA GLU A 216 -15.97 38.83 -9.79
C GLU A 216 -15.50 37.88 -10.91
N LEU A 217 -15.60 36.57 -10.66
CA LEU A 217 -15.30 35.56 -11.67
C LEU A 217 -16.39 35.54 -12.73
N ILE A 218 -16.05 35.91 -13.96
CA ILE A 218 -16.93 35.94 -15.13
C ILE A 218 -16.67 34.81 -16.13
N GLY A 219 -15.56 34.09 -16.01
CA GLY A 219 -15.27 32.96 -16.88
C GLY A 219 -13.98 32.23 -16.54
N ILE A 220 -13.67 31.23 -17.36
CA ILE A 220 -12.47 30.40 -17.26
C ILE A 220 -11.71 30.48 -18.58
N HIS A 221 -10.42 30.77 -18.53
CA HIS A 221 -9.54 30.81 -19.70
C HIS A 221 -9.28 29.40 -20.22
N GLY A 222 -9.41 29.19 -21.53
CA GLY A 222 -9.13 27.89 -22.16
C GLY A 222 -7.91 27.93 -23.10
N ARG A 223 -7.96 28.81 -24.10
CA ARG A 223 -6.97 28.86 -25.19
C ARG A 223 -6.40 30.26 -25.37
N GLY A 224 -5.09 30.35 -25.57
CA GLY A 224 -4.41 31.61 -25.88
C GLY A 224 -4.59 32.02 -27.34
N ARG A 225 -4.04 33.19 -27.71
CA ARG A 225 -4.06 33.69 -29.09
C ARG A 225 -3.44 32.70 -30.08
N GLY A 226 -4.03 32.58 -31.27
CA GLY A 226 -3.48 31.77 -32.35
C GLY A 226 -4.48 31.48 -33.46
N VAL A 227 -4.03 31.56 -34.72
CA VAL A 227 -4.85 31.32 -35.93
C VAL A 227 -5.39 29.89 -36.06
N GLN A 228 -4.80 28.92 -35.35
CA GLN A 228 -5.20 27.50 -35.37
C GLN A 228 -6.20 27.12 -34.25
N ASN A 229 -6.66 28.08 -33.44
CA ASN A 229 -7.71 27.82 -32.46
C ASN A 229 -9.10 27.79 -33.11
N ASN A 230 -10.04 27.05 -32.53
CA ASN A 230 -11.41 26.91 -33.02
C ASN A 230 -12.44 27.74 -32.21
N CYS A 231 -12.00 28.84 -31.58
CA CYS A 231 -12.89 29.67 -30.73
C CYS A 231 -13.83 30.56 -31.55
N SER A 232 -13.34 31.06 -32.68
CA SER A 232 -14.02 31.89 -33.68
C SER A 232 -13.26 31.79 -35.01
N THR A 233 -13.29 32.77 -35.90
CA THR A 233 -12.51 32.75 -37.15
C THR A 233 -10.99 32.92 -36.89
N PRO A 234 -10.11 32.45 -37.79
CA PRO A 234 -8.66 32.57 -37.64
C PRO A 234 -8.16 34.01 -37.41
N GLU A 235 -8.80 34.99 -38.05
CA GLU A 235 -8.45 36.42 -37.96
C GLU A 235 -8.76 36.99 -36.57
N VAL A 236 -9.90 36.59 -35.99
CA VAL A 236 -10.31 36.96 -34.63
C VAL A 236 -9.38 36.27 -33.62
N ASN A 237 -9.10 34.98 -33.80
CA ASN A 237 -8.28 34.18 -32.89
C ASN A 237 -6.79 34.57 -32.92
N ALA A 238 -6.30 35.15 -34.03
CA ALA A 238 -4.93 35.68 -34.12
C ALA A 238 -4.62 36.73 -33.05
N ASN A 239 -5.61 37.55 -32.68
CA ASN A 239 -5.46 38.70 -31.79
C ASN A 239 -6.10 38.51 -30.41
N ASN A 240 -6.93 37.48 -30.22
CA ASN A 240 -7.71 37.26 -29.01
C ASN A 240 -7.43 35.90 -28.37
N SER A 241 -7.27 35.90 -27.05
CA SER A 241 -7.41 34.69 -26.23
C SER A 241 -8.89 34.38 -26.04
N CYS A 242 -9.22 33.12 -25.76
CA CYS A 242 -10.59 32.68 -25.55
C CYS A 242 -10.84 32.00 -24.19
N GLY A 243 -12.06 32.18 -23.70
CA GLY A 243 -12.55 31.60 -22.47
C GLY A 243 -14.03 31.23 -22.51
N MET A 244 -14.41 30.38 -21.56
CA MET A 244 -15.77 29.92 -21.33
C MET A 244 -16.45 30.84 -20.32
N TYR A 245 -17.70 31.20 -20.57
CA TYR A 245 -18.45 32.11 -19.71
C TYR A 245 -18.99 31.38 -18.47
N ILE A 246 -18.87 31.99 -17.30
CA ILE A 246 -19.34 31.40 -16.03
C ILE A 246 -20.85 31.13 -16.04
N GLY A 247 -21.63 31.87 -16.85
CA GLY A 247 -23.06 31.62 -17.00
C GLY A 247 -23.39 30.24 -17.57
N GLU A 248 -22.57 29.69 -18.48
CA GLU A 248 -22.77 28.34 -19.02
C GLU A 248 -22.53 27.29 -17.93
N PHE A 249 -21.46 27.45 -17.16
CA PHE A 249 -21.17 26.62 -15.98
C PHE A 249 -22.32 26.63 -14.97
N LEU A 250 -22.89 27.80 -14.68
CA LEU A 250 -24.02 27.95 -13.75
C LEU A 250 -25.35 27.43 -14.31
N ALA A 251 -25.49 27.35 -15.63
CA ALA A 251 -26.67 26.83 -16.32
C ALA A 251 -26.62 25.31 -16.55
N ASP A 252 -25.45 24.68 -16.44
CA ASP A 252 -25.27 23.25 -16.67
C ASP A 252 -26.07 22.40 -15.67
N SER A 253 -26.85 21.45 -16.19
CA SER A 253 -27.74 20.61 -15.38
C SER A 253 -26.98 19.70 -14.40
N ARG A 254 -25.74 19.30 -14.73
CA ARG A 254 -24.88 18.54 -13.81
C ARG A 254 -24.48 19.41 -12.63
N VAL A 255 -24.07 20.66 -12.88
CA VAL A 255 -23.70 21.62 -11.84
C VAL A 255 -24.89 21.96 -10.95
N GLN A 256 -26.09 22.13 -11.53
CA GLN A 256 -27.33 22.34 -10.78
C GLN A 256 -27.69 21.15 -9.89
N SER A 257 -27.45 19.92 -10.36
CA SER A 257 -27.71 18.69 -9.59
C SER A 257 -26.84 18.54 -8.35
N LEU A 258 -25.64 19.15 -8.33
CA LEU A 258 -24.69 19.11 -7.21
C LEU A 258 -25.03 20.08 -6.07
N GLN A 259 -26.02 20.97 -6.24
CA GLN A 259 -26.48 21.93 -5.22
C GLN A 259 -25.36 22.76 -4.54
N LEU A 260 -24.29 23.07 -5.28
CA LEU A 260 -23.06 23.68 -4.76
C LEU A 260 -23.30 25.02 -4.05
N SER A 261 -22.71 25.17 -2.86
CA SER A 261 -22.68 26.46 -2.15
C SER A 261 -21.65 27.41 -2.77
N LEU A 262 -22.09 28.13 -3.80
CA LEU A 262 -21.34 29.15 -4.53
C LEU A 262 -21.32 30.49 -3.78
N ASN A 263 -20.18 31.19 -3.80
CA ASN A 263 -20.11 32.54 -3.25
C ASN A 263 -20.85 33.56 -4.14
N ARG A 264 -21.93 34.16 -3.60
CA ARG A 264 -22.71 35.25 -4.21
C ARG A 264 -22.64 36.56 -3.41
N ASN A 265 -21.88 36.59 -2.30
CA ASN A 265 -21.74 37.78 -1.44
C ASN A 265 -20.76 38.79 -2.07
N PRO A 266 -20.88 40.10 -1.81
CA PRO A 266 -19.91 41.08 -2.28
C PRO A 266 -18.47 40.73 -1.87
N ILE A 267 -17.47 41.19 -2.63
CA ILE A 267 -16.07 40.98 -2.26
C ILE A 267 -15.82 41.57 -0.87
N ASP A 268 -15.26 40.75 0.02
CA ASP A 268 -14.93 41.15 1.39
C ASP A 268 -13.73 42.12 1.38
N PRO A 269 -13.84 43.33 1.94
CA PRO A 269 -12.70 44.24 2.11
C PRO A 269 -11.53 43.61 2.89
N GLY A 270 -11.81 42.66 3.80
CA GLY A 270 -10.80 41.88 4.51
C GLY A 270 -9.99 40.98 3.58
N MET A 271 -10.63 40.38 2.58
CA MET A 271 -9.96 39.61 1.52
C MET A 271 -9.02 40.51 0.71
N ILE A 272 -9.46 41.70 0.30
CA ILE A 272 -8.62 42.66 -0.42
C ILE A 272 -7.40 43.06 0.42
N HIS A 273 -7.61 43.44 1.69
CA HIS A 273 -6.54 43.85 2.60
C HIS A 273 -5.51 42.74 2.84
N TYR A 274 -5.96 41.51 3.09
CA TYR A 274 -5.09 40.34 3.24
C TYR A 274 -4.31 40.07 1.94
N GLY A 275 -5.00 40.11 0.80
CA GLY A 275 -4.39 39.84 -0.50
C GLY A 275 -3.28 40.83 -0.86
N LEU A 276 -3.50 42.13 -0.64
CA LEU A 276 -2.49 43.19 -0.83
C LEU A 276 -1.31 43.06 0.13
N THR A 277 -1.54 42.57 1.36
CA THR A 277 -0.49 42.45 2.39
C THR A 277 0.48 41.31 2.09
N TYR A 278 0.01 40.21 1.50
CA TYR A 278 0.79 38.98 1.37
C TYR A 278 1.20 38.58 -0.05
N ALA A 279 0.59 39.13 -1.12
CA ALA A 279 0.75 38.68 -2.53
C ALA A 279 2.15 38.14 -2.91
N SER A 280 3.21 38.91 -2.65
CA SER A 280 4.61 38.55 -2.98
C SER A 280 5.15 37.27 -2.32
N GLN A 281 4.47 36.71 -1.32
CA GLN A 281 4.86 35.48 -0.61
C GLN A 281 4.20 34.21 -1.14
N ILE A 282 3.16 34.32 -1.97
CA ILE A 282 2.34 33.18 -2.45
C ILE A 282 2.13 33.16 -3.98
N ASP A 283 2.60 34.17 -4.70
CA ASP A 283 2.66 34.17 -6.17
C ASP A 283 3.67 33.14 -6.74
N ARG A 284 4.26 32.29 -5.89
CA ARG A 284 5.34 31.37 -6.24
C ARG A 284 5.16 30.02 -5.54
N VAL A 285 5.25 28.95 -6.31
CA VAL A 285 5.37 27.57 -5.81
C VAL A 285 6.79 27.08 -6.17
N ASN A 286 7.63 26.74 -5.17
CA ASN A 286 9.09 26.60 -5.36
C ASN A 286 9.84 25.60 -4.45
N GLY A 287 9.24 24.48 -4.07
CA GLY A 287 9.96 23.42 -3.35
C GLY A 287 10.34 23.74 -1.89
N SER A 288 10.06 24.95 -1.41
CA SER A 288 10.43 25.43 -0.08
C SER A 288 9.22 25.41 0.84
N PRO A 289 9.25 24.69 1.99
CA PRO A 289 8.11 24.65 2.90
C PRO A 289 7.82 26.06 3.42
N VAL A 290 6.59 26.53 3.22
CA VAL A 290 6.10 27.81 3.78
C VAL A 290 6.04 27.67 5.29
N ALA A 291 7.10 28.11 5.98
CA ALA A 291 7.19 28.03 7.42
C ALA A 291 6.12 28.92 8.08
N ARG A 292 5.19 28.32 8.84
CA ARG A 292 4.32 29.04 9.78
C ARG A 292 3.83 28.16 10.96
N SER A 293 4.47 28.39 12.11
CA SER A 293 4.07 28.06 13.51
C SER A 293 3.67 26.63 13.90
N THR A 294 4.57 25.97 14.63
CA THR A 294 4.36 24.75 15.45
C THR A 294 3.72 25.03 16.82
N PRO A 295 2.96 24.08 17.41
CA PRO A 295 2.74 24.01 18.87
C PRO A 295 3.98 23.42 19.60
N PRO A 296 4.16 23.67 20.91
CA PRO A 296 5.39 23.31 21.64
C PRO A 296 5.43 21.86 22.20
N PRO A 297 6.62 21.26 22.44
CA PRO A 297 6.80 19.89 22.94
C PRO A 297 7.16 19.77 24.44
N VAL A 298 6.89 18.61 25.08
CA VAL A 298 7.42 18.26 26.43
C VAL A 298 7.77 16.75 26.59
N ILE A 299 9.07 16.45 26.52
CA ILE A 299 9.95 15.58 27.36
C ILE A 299 9.41 14.28 28.04
N PRO A 300 10.13 13.11 27.92
CA PRO A 300 9.87 11.85 28.65
C PRO A 300 10.80 11.59 29.87
N PRO A 301 10.53 10.58 30.73
CA PRO A 301 11.42 10.12 31.82
C PRO A 301 12.15 8.78 31.54
N THR A 302 13.22 8.52 32.30
CA THR A 302 14.21 7.42 32.13
C THR A 302 14.17 6.40 33.28
N ILE A 303 14.51 5.13 33.05
CA ILE A 303 14.88 4.15 34.11
C ILE A 303 16.04 3.25 33.64
N THR A 304 16.95 2.89 34.55
CA THR A 304 18.15 2.05 34.35
C THR A 304 18.01 0.61 34.90
N PRO A 305 18.90 -0.35 34.52
CA PRO A 305 18.62 -1.80 34.54
C PRO A 305 19.37 -2.60 35.61
N GLU A 306 19.07 -3.91 35.73
CA GLU A 306 19.98 -4.90 36.34
C GLU A 306 19.81 -6.33 35.75
N THR A 307 20.89 -7.12 35.79
CA THR A 307 21.10 -8.50 35.26
C THR A 307 21.99 -9.26 36.30
N PRO A 308 22.26 -10.62 36.30
CA PRO A 308 22.40 -11.54 35.15
C PRO A 308 22.03 -13.05 35.39
N GLN A 309 22.54 -13.93 34.51
CA GLN A 309 22.21 -15.37 34.28
C GLN A 309 23.09 -16.43 35.04
N PRO A 310 22.77 -17.75 34.94
CA PRO A 310 23.37 -18.88 35.70
C PRO A 310 24.41 -19.74 34.91
N SER A 311 24.80 -20.93 35.42
CA SER A 311 25.69 -21.91 34.76
C SER A 311 25.38 -23.41 35.11
N PRO A 312 25.81 -24.43 34.29
CA PRO A 312 25.12 -25.73 34.15
C PRO A 312 26.02 -27.02 34.24
N PRO A 313 25.76 -28.16 33.51
CA PRO A 313 25.40 -29.52 33.98
C PRO A 313 26.55 -30.58 33.87
N PRO A 314 26.36 -31.93 34.04
CA PRO A 314 26.08 -32.84 32.87
C PRO A 314 25.55 -34.32 33.10
N VAL A 315 25.22 -35.03 31.98
CA VAL A 315 25.12 -36.53 31.70
C VAL A 315 23.94 -37.39 32.26
N ALA A 316 23.52 -38.42 31.51
CA ALA A 316 22.29 -39.22 31.68
C ALA A 316 22.40 -40.76 31.46
N GLU A 317 21.39 -41.51 31.94
CA GLU A 317 21.08 -42.93 31.68
C GLU A 317 19.67 -43.07 31.05
N PHE A 318 19.11 -44.29 30.90
CA PHE A 318 17.66 -44.49 30.74
C PHE A 318 16.91 -43.69 31.82
N PRO A 319 15.78 -43.03 31.53
CA PRO A 319 15.06 -42.27 32.54
C PRO A 319 14.56 -43.21 33.64
N THR A 320 15.22 -43.17 34.79
CA THR A 320 14.63 -43.65 36.05
C THR A 320 13.40 -42.78 36.30
N PRO A 321 12.20 -43.37 36.45
CA PRO A 321 10.98 -42.60 36.57
C PRO A 321 11.07 -41.69 37.81
N SER A 322 10.88 -40.39 37.63
CA SER A 322 10.90 -39.47 38.77
C SER A 322 9.74 -39.81 39.72
N PRO A 323 9.88 -39.61 41.04
CA PRO A 323 8.78 -39.87 41.98
C PRO A 323 7.49 -39.11 41.62
N GLU A 324 7.61 -37.94 40.98
CA GLU A 324 6.48 -37.13 40.51
C GLU A 324 5.77 -37.76 39.29
N ALA A 325 6.51 -38.38 38.35
CA ALA A 325 5.91 -39.09 37.22
C ALA A 325 5.16 -40.38 37.64
N ILE A 326 5.52 -40.96 38.78
CA ILE A 326 4.85 -42.13 39.37
C ILE A 326 3.62 -41.72 40.19
N ALA A 327 3.56 -40.47 40.68
CA ALA A 327 2.53 -40.02 41.62
C ALA A 327 1.12 -39.86 41.02
N GLU A 328 0.99 -39.63 39.70
CA GLU A 328 -0.30 -39.42 39.02
C GLU A 328 -0.64 -40.47 37.94
N ALA A 329 0.31 -41.30 37.51
CA ALA A 329 0.10 -42.28 36.44
C ALA A 329 -0.75 -43.48 36.90
N GLN A 330 -1.99 -43.59 36.40
CA GLN A 330 -2.89 -44.69 36.77
C GLN A 330 -2.53 -46.04 36.11
N THR A 331 -1.84 -46.00 34.98
CA THR A 331 -1.42 -47.20 34.22
C THR A 331 -0.11 -46.92 33.48
N ILE A 332 0.82 -47.88 33.48
CA ILE A 332 2.06 -47.84 32.69
C ILE A 332 2.03 -48.97 31.66
N TYR A 333 2.38 -48.64 30.41
CA TYR A 333 2.62 -49.59 29.33
C TYR A 333 4.04 -49.48 28.81
N TYR A 334 4.65 -50.62 28.50
CA TYR A 334 5.94 -50.75 27.83
C TYR A 334 5.73 -51.26 26.41
N VAL A 335 6.43 -50.69 25.42
CA VAL A 335 6.34 -51.07 24.00
C VAL A 335 7.74 -51.28 23.44
N ASP A 336 7.97 -52.42 22.80
CA ASP A 336 9.20 -52.74 22.07
C ASP A 336 8.83 -53.31 20.68
N PRO A 337 9.22 -52.66 19.58
CA PRO A 337 8.81 -53.05 18.23
C PRO A 337 9.50 -54.32 17.74
N ASN A 338 10.60 -54.71 18.39
CA ASN A 338 11.42 -55.88 18.07
C ASN A 338 11.01 -57.09 18.91
N GLN A 339 10.91 -56.92 20.23
CA GLN A 339 10.72 -58.01 21.20
C GLN A 339 9.27 -58.21 21.66
N GLY A 340 8.45 -57.16 21.69
CA GLY A 340 7.12 -57.20 22.33
C GLY A 340 6.09 -58.11 21.66
N THR A 341 4.88 -58.19 22.19
CA THR A 341 3.75 -58.91 21.57
C THR A 341 2.42 -58.20 21.78
N ASN A 342 1.52 -58.24 20.79
CA ASN A 342 0.20 -57.61 20.88
C ASN A 342 -0.84 -58.58 21.45
N ALA A 343 -0.61 -59.00 22.69
CA ALA A 343 -1.51 -59.84 23.46
C ALA A 343 -2.05 -59.08 24.69
N ALA A 344 -3.25 -59.42 25.14
CA ALA A 344 -3.89 -58.75 26.29
C ALA A 344 -3.14 -58.94 27.64
N THR A 345 -2.18 -59.86 27.69
CA THR A 345 -1.31 -60.14 28.85
C THR A 345 0.05 -59.43 28.80
N ALA A 346 0.34 -58.70 27.72
CA ALA A 346 1.59 -57.95 27.53
C ALA A 346 1.44 -56.48 27.96
N GLY A 347 2.52 -55.72 27.81
CA GLY A 347 2.58 -54.28 28.02
C GLY A 347 2.77 -53.84 29.47
N LEU A 348 2.40 -54.64 30.48
CA LEU A 348 2.45 -54.21 31.89
C LEU A 348 3.85 -54.27 32.54
N THR A 349 4.82 -54.96 31.93
CA THR A 349 6.22 -55.01 32.41
C THR A 349 7.22 -54.87 31.25
N PRO A 350 8.47 -54.43 31.52
CA PRO A 350 9.51 -54.30 30.50
C PRO A 350 9.89 -55.62 29.81
N GLU A 351 9.74 -56.75 30.51
CA GLU A 351 10.12 -58.09 30.03
C GLU A 351 9.07 -58.72 29.10
N ASN A 352 7.83 -58.21 29.12
CA ASN A 352 6.75 -58.64 28.25
C ASN A 352 6.01 -57.43 27.65
N PRO A 353 6.66 -56.59 26.83
CA PRO A 353 6.10 -55.34 26.33
C PRO A 353 5.11 -55.58 25.17
N PHE A 354 4.30 -54.57 24.83
CA PHE A 354 3.53 -54.57 23.59
C PHE A 354 4.45 -54.45 22.35
N ARG A 355 4.00 -54.92 21.18
CA ARG A 355 4.78 -54.81 19.93
C ARG A 355 4.53 -53.50 19.17
N SER A 356 3.41 -52.82 19.41
CA SER A 356 3.10 -51.57 18.69
C SER A 356 2.39 -50.53 19.57
N ILE A 357 2.68 -49.26 19.28
CA ILE A 357 2.06 -48.10 19.93
C ILE A 357 0.55 -48.11 19.66
N SER A 358 0.15 -48.47 18.44
CA SER A 358 -1.24 -48.62 18.00
C SER A 358 -2.04 -49.63 18.82
N TYR A 359 -1.39 -50.65 19.40
CA TYR A 359 -2.05 -51.60 20.29
C TYR A 359 -2.18 -51.02 21.70
N ALA A 360 -1.10 -50.42 22.22
CA ALA A 360 -1.11 -49.74 23.51
C ALA A 360 -2.19 -48.63 23.59
N LEU A 361 -2.36 -47.84 22.52
CA LEU A 361 -3.35 -46.77 22.42
C LEU A 361 -4.82 -47.25 22.46
N GLN A 362 -5.11 -48.52 22.17
CA GLN A 362 -6.47 -49.05 22.28
C GLN A 362 -6.93 -49.20 23.75
N GLY A 363 -5.99 -49.49 24.66
CA GLY A 363 -6.24 -49.57 26.10
C GLY A 363 -5.99 -48.26 26.85
N ALA A 364 -5.20 -47.35 26.28
CA ALA A 364 -4.72 -46.14 26.95
C ALA A 364 -5.86 -45.15 27.30
N ARG A 365 -5.96 -44.83 28.59
CA ARG A 365 -6.88 -43.84 29.17
C ARG A 365 -6.11 -42.59 29.62
N PRO A 366 -6.77 -41.46 29.94
CA PRO A 366 -6.10 -40.32 30.55
C PRO A 366 -5.27 -40.75 31.78
N GLY A 367 -4.03 -40.28 31.89
CA GLY A 367 -3.06 -40.71 32.91
C GLY A 367 -2.32 -42.02 32.59
N THR A 368 -2.43 -42.55 31.36
CA THR A 368 -1.61 -43.69 30.91
C THR A 368 -0.25 -43.20 30.40
N VAL A 369 0.83 -43.79 30.90
CA VAL A 369 2.20 -43.58 30.40
C VAL A 369 2.60 -44.74 29.51
N ILE A 370 3.14 -44.45 28.32
CA ILE A 370 3.61 -45.43 27.34
C ILE A 370 5.13 -45.24 27.14
N TYR A 371 5.93 -46.12 27.72
CA TYR A 371 7.37 -46.17 27.51
C TYR A 371 7.72 -46.91 26.21
N LEU A 372 8.58 -46.29 25.41
CA LEU A 372 9.06 -46.82 24.15
C LEU A 372 10.52 -47.26 24.29
N ALA A 373 10.79 -48.54 24.01
CA ALA A 373 12.15 -49.03 23.81
C ALA A 373 12.76 -48.45 22.53
N SER A 374 14.10 -48.51 22.43
CA SER A 374 14.82 -48.16 21.19
C SER A 374 14.40 -49.08 20.04
N GLY A 375 14.08 -48.49 18.89
CA GLY A 375 13.59 -49.21 17.72
C GLY A 375 12.85 -48.34 16.71
N LEU A 376 12.46 -48.98 15.61
CA LEU A 376 11.71 -48.36 14.50
C LEU A 376 10.23 -48.77 14.54
N TYR A 377 9.37 -47.84 14.96
CA TYR A 377 7.93 -47.98 15.00
C TYR A 377 7.35 -47.55 13.64
N SER A 378 7.10 -48.53 12.76
CA SER A 378 6.64 -48.28 11.39
C SER A 378 5.68 -49.36 10.88
N ALA A 379 6.19 -50.47 10.34
CA ALA A 379 5.40 -51.45 9.58
C ALA A 379 4.30 -52.21 10.37
N ARG A 380 4.20 -52.01 11.69
CA ARG A 380 3.19 -52.62 12.58
C ARG A 380 2.25 -51.59 13.21
N GLU A 381 2.42 -50.32 12.87
CA GLU A 381 1.58 -49.22 13.34
C GLU A 381 0.44 -48.95 12.35
N THR A 382 -0.70 -48.52 12.88
CA THR A 382 -1.87 -48.09 12.12
C THR A 382 -1.91 -46.57 12.15
N PHE A 383 -1.28 -45.93 11.17
CA PHE A 383 -1.24 -44.47 11.08
C PHE A 383 -2.56 -43.87 10.56
N PRO A 384 -2.94 -42.65 11.00
CA PRO A 384 -2.23 -41.84 12.00
C PRO A 384 -2.44 -42.38 13.43
N LEU A 385 -1.38 -42.32 14.24
CA LEU A 385 -1.48 -42.58 15.67
C LEU A 385 -2.32 -41.47 16.31
N LYS A 386 -3.28 -41.82 17.17
CA LYS A 386 -4.12 -40.84 17.87
C LYS A 386 -3.91 -40.99 19.37
N LEU A 387 -3.27 -39.99 19.98
CA LEU A 387 -3.11 -39.97 21.43
C LEU A 387 -4.44 -39.56 22.05
N ASN A 388 -4.97 -40.41 22.92
CA ASN A 388 -6.14 -40.05 23.72
C ASN A 388 -5.77 -38.90 24.68
N PRO A 389 -6.74 -38.08 25.12
CA PRO A 389 -6.48 -37.01 26.07
C PRO A 389 -5.75 -37.50 27.32
N GLY A 390 -4.74 -36.76 27.78
CA GLY A 390 -3.95 -37.10 28.97
C GLY A 390 -3.05 -38.34 28.84
N VAL A 391 -2.84 -38.90 27.64
CA VAL A 391 -1.86 -39.99 27.42
C VAL A 391 -0.46 -39.40 27.24
N ILE A 392 0.53 -40.03 27.86
CA ILE A 392 1.94 -39.65 27.82
C ILE A 392 2.71 -40.72 27.04
N ILE A 393 3.50 -40.33 26.03
CA ILE A 393 4.47 -41.20 25.35
C ILE A 393 5.88 -40.74 25.73
N ILE A 394 6.73 -41.68 26.16
CA ILE A 394 8.10 -41.42 26.60
C ILE A 394 9.06 -42.36 25.85
N GLY A 395 10.04 -41.80 25.15
CA GLY A 395 11.19 -42.53 24.61
C GLY A 395 12.50 -42.10 25.28
N ASN A 396 13.52 -41.81 24.46
CA ASN A 396 14.82 -41.34 24.91
C ASN A 396 14.81 -39.81 25.11
N GLU A 397 14.30 -39.35 26.26
CA GLU A 397 14.16 -37.93 26.53
C GLU A 397 15.51 -37.21 26.72
N SER A 398 16.51 -37.86 27.31
CA SER A 398 17.83 -37.29 27.56
C SER A 398 18.65 -37.05 26.29
N GLN A 399 18.36 -37.77 25.20
CA GLN A 399 19.00 -37.60 23.89
C GLN A 399 18.01 -37.18 22.78
N GLN A 400 16.97 -36.44 23.16
CA GLN A 400 16.03 -35.80 22.23
C GLN A 400 15.36 -36.75 21.21
N GLY A 401 15.15 -38.01 21.59
CA GLY A 401 14.56 -39.05 20.74
C GLY A 401 15.53 -39.94 19.96
N GLU A 402 16.84 -39.86 20.23
CA GLU A 402 17.83 -40.75 19.63
C GLU A 402 17.48 -42.24 19.87
N GLY A 403 17.43 -43.02 18.79
CA GLY A 403 17.11 -44.45 18.82
C GLY A 403 15.61 -44.79 18.89
N VAL A 404 14.71 -43.86 19.19
CA VAL A 404 13.25 -44.11 19.29
C VAL A 404 12.53 -43.47 18.10
N VAL A 405 12.45 -44.17 16.97
CA VAL A 405 11.99 -43.59 15.69
C VAL A 405 10.59 -44.06 15.34
N ILE A 406 9.64 -43.12 15.27
CA ILE A 406 8.27 -43.34 14.77
C ILE A 406 8.22 -42.85 13.31
N ARG A 407 8.05 -43.78 12.37
CA ARG A 407 8.13 -43.52 10.93
C ARG A 407 6.89 -43.96 10.16
N GLY A 408 6.13 -43.01 9.65
CA GLY A 408 4.97 -43.26 8.81
C GLY A 408 3.97 -42.11 8.83
N GLY A 409 2.80 -42.31 8.23
CA GLY A 409 1.73 -41.33 8.17
C GLY A 409 0.44 -41.94 7.65
N GLY A 410 -0.68 -41.30 7.93
CA GLY A 410 -1.99 -41.74 7.44
C GLY A 410 -2.93 -40.57 7.21
N ILE A 411 -3.84 -40.73 6.25
CA ILE A 411 -4.79 -39.68 5.88
C ILE A 411 -6.03 -39.76 6.77
N ALA A 412 -6.32 -38.69 7.50
CA ALA A 412 -7.52 -38.55 8.30
C ALA A 412 -8.11 -37.13 8.18
N SER A 413 -9.40 -37.00 8.46
CA SER A 413 -10.06 -35.69 8.54
C SER A 413 -9.65 -34.98 9.83
N THR A 414 -9.40 -33.67 9.69
CA THR A 414 -9.09 -32.70 10.73
C THR A 414 -10.20 -31.65 10.72
N ARG A 415 -10.50 -31.04 11.87
CA ARG A 415 -11.53 -30.00 11.99
C ARG A 415 -11.08 -28.70 11.35
N THR A 416 -9.79 -28.42 11.37
CA THR A 416 -9.22 -27.14 10.96
C THR A 416 -8.83 -27.06 9.49
N ALA A 417 -8.50 -28.19 8.85
CA ALA A 417 -7.98 -28.21 7.47
C ALA A 417 -8.48 -29.40 6.60
N GLY A 418 -9.56 -30.08 6.98
CA GLY A 418 -10.11 -31.18 6.18
C GLY A 418 -9.21 -32.43 6.16
N ARG A 419 -9.10 -33.14 5.02
CA ARG A 419 -8.31 -34.38 4.93
C ARG A 419 -6.81 -34.09 4.85
N GLN A 420 -6.06 -34.51 5.85
CA GLN A 420 -4.62 -34.26 6.01
C GLN A 420 -3.86 -35.55 6.29
N ASN A 421 -2.56 -35.59 5.98
CA ASN A 421 -1.69 -36.75 6.15
C ASN A 421 -0.70 -36.49 7.29
N TYR A 422 -0.86 -37.17 8.42
CA TYR A 422 0.01 -36.97 9.59
C TYR A 422 0.47 -38.28 10.23
N THR A 423 1.60 -38.26 10.95
CA THR A 423 2.06 -39.41 11.74
C THR A 423 1.23 -39.56 13.01
N LEU A 424 1.00 -38.45 13.72
CA LEU A 424 0.47 -38.45 15.07
C LEU A 424 -0.51 -37.28 15.28
N PHE A 425 -1.65 -37.54 15.93
CA PHE A 425 -2.56 -36.51 16.46
C PHE A 425 -2.39 -36.40 17.97
N ALA A 426 -2.07 -35.20 18.46
CA ALA A 426 -1.94 -34.93 19.89
C ALA A 426 -3.33 -34.66 20.50
N GLY A 427 -3.75 -35.49 21.46
CA GLY A 427 -4.97 -35.26 22.23
C GLY A 427 -4.80 -34.15 23.29
N ASN A 428 -5.92 -33.64 23.82
CA ASN A 428 -5.87 -32.63 24.87
C ASN A 428 -5.08 -33.10 26.10
N SER A 429 -4.19 -32.25 26.64
CA SER A 429 -3.28 -32.60 27.74
C SER A 429 -2.37 -33.82 27.50
N SER A 430 -2.25 -34.32 26.26
CA SER A 430 -1.31 -35.41 25.96
C SER A 430 0.13 -34.93 25.97
N GLN A 431 1.08 -35.84 26.17
CA GLN A 431 2.51 -35.52 26.21
C GLN A 431 3.32 -36.44 25.29
N ILE A 432 4.31 -35.87 24.60
CA ILE A 432 5.20 -36.56 23.66
C ILE A 432 6.63 -36.17 24.01
N LEU A 433 7.34 -37.11 24.64
CA LEU A 433 8.64 -36.88 25.26
C LEU A 433 9.68 -37.82 24.64
N GLY A 434 10.80 -37.30 24.14
CA GLY A 434 11.93 -38.14 23.77
C GLY A 434 11.70 -39.08 22.58
N VAL A 435 11.08 -38.63 21.49
CA VAL A 435 10.91 -39.46 20.28
C VAL A 435 11.45 -38.76 19.02
N THR A 436 11.78 -39.54 18.00
CA THR A 436 12.07 -39.05 16.65
C THR A 436 10.88 -39.33 15.73
N LEU A 437 10.35 -38.32 15.05
CA LEU A 437 9.16 -38.41 14.19
C LEU A 437 9.47 -38.02 12.74
N THR A 438 9.09 -38.90 11.81
CA THR A 438 9.26 -38.70 10.35
C THR A 438 8.09 -39.28 9.56
N ASN A 439 7.48 -38.46 8.71
CA ASN A 439 6.41 -38.82 7.78
C ASN A 439 6.94 -38.83 6.34
N PRO A 440 7.24 -40.00 5.74
CA PRO A 440 7.89 -40.07 4.43
C PRO A 440 6.96 -39.74 3.25
N HIS A 441 5.70 -39.37 3.48
CA HIS A 441 4.75 -39.03 2.42
C HIS A 441 4.94 -37.59 1.93
N SER A 442 4.76 -37.34 0.63
CA SER A 442 4.99 -36.02 0.01
C SER A 442 4.16 -34.87 0.57
N ASN A 443 3.04 -35.16 1.24
CA ASN A 443 2.23 -34.20 1.98
C ASN A 443 2.20 -34.48 3.50
N GLY A 444 3.25 -35.12 4.02
CA GLY A 444 3.33 -35.61 5.39
C GLY A 444 3.69 -34.53 6.40
N THR A 445 2.82 -34.36 7.40
CA THR A 445 3.07 -33.66 8.66
C THR A 445 3.50 -34.69 9.73
N ALA A 446 4.38 -34.36 10.67
CA ALA A 446 4.66 -35.30 11.78
C ALA A 446 3.54 -35.29 12.84
N ILE A 447 3.31 -34.14 13.50
CA ILE A 447 2.30 -34.00 14.55
C ILE A 447 1.21 -33.00 14.15
N TRP A 448 -0.06 -33.37 14.32
CA TRP A 448 -1.22 -32.50 14.19
C TRP A 448 -1.79 -32.14 15.57
N ILE A 449 -2.04 -30.85 15.79
CA ILE A 449 -2.61 -30.28 17.03
C ILE A 449 -3.72 -29.31 16.66
N GLU A 450 -4.94 -29.49 17.17
CA GLU A 450 -6.07 -28.60 16.88
C GLU A 450 -7.06 -28.45 18.05
N ASP A 451 -8.19 -27.77 17.79
CA ASP A 451 -9.25 -27.43 18.74
C ASP A 451 -8.76 -26.58 19.92
N THR A 452 -8.86 -27.07 21.16
CA THR A 452 -8.43 -26.37 22.38
C THR A 452 -7.32 -27.15 23.10
N THR A 453 -6.46 -27.82 22.32
CA THR A 453 -5.50 -28.80 22.83
C THR A 453 -4.31 -28.15 23.54
N THR A 454 -4.08 -28.54 24.80
CA THR A 454 -2.94 -28.12 25.64
C THR A 454 -1.85 -29.22 25.73
N ALA A 455 -1.35 -29.71 24.60
CA ALA A 455 -0.38 -30.80 24.59
C ALA A 455 1.06 -30.33 24.92
N LEU A 456 1.86 -31.18 25.56
CA LEU A 456 3.30 -30.95 25.77
C LEU A 456 4.12 -31.80 24.79
N ILE A 457 4.98 -31.17 24.00
CA ILE A 457 5.96 -31.87 23.17
C ILE A 457 7.33 -31.38 23.61
N ARG A 458 8.15 -32.29 24.16
CA ARG A 458 9.43 -31.94 24.75
C ARG A 458 10.54 -32.90 24.35
N ASN A 459 11.75 -32.38 24.16
CA ASN A 459 12.94 -33.16 23.81
C ASN A 459 12.64 -34.16 22.67
N THR A 460 11.95 -33.72 21.63
CA THR A 460 11.52 -34.55 20.49
C THR A 460 12.20 -34.05 19.23
N THR A 461 12.61 -34.95 18.34
CA THR A 461 13.20 -34.59 17.05
C THR A 461 12.21 -34.85 15.92
N LEU A 462 11.87 -33.81 15.16
CA LEU A 462 10.95 -33.86 14.02
C LEU A 462 11.76 -33.61 12.75
N MET A 463 12.01 -34.68 11.99
CA MET A 463 12.96 -34.66 10.88
C MET A 463 12.40 -35.23 9.57
N ASP A 464 12.90 -34.68 8.47
CA ASP A 464 12.66 -35.17 7.10
C ASP A 464 11.15 -35.32 6.75
N ASN A 465 10.29 -34.45 7.30
CA ASN A 465 8.87 -34.37 6.93
C ASN A 465 8.70 -33.45 5.72
N PRO A 466 8.10 -33.89 4.60
CA PRO A 466 7.96 -33.04 3.40
C PRO A 466 7.11 -31.78 3.57
N ARG A 467 6.21 -31.72 4.56
CA ARG A 467 5.53 -30.47 4.97
C ARG A 467 6.09 -29.96 6.29
N GLU A 468 5.32 -29.99 7.38
CA GLU A 468 5.77 -29.49 8.68
C GLU A 468 6.02 -30.56 9.74
N GLY A 469 6.91 -30.25 10.68
CA GLY A 469 7.10 -31.06 11.88
C GLY A 469 5.83 -31.06 12.74
N ILE A 470 5.36 -29.87 13.12
CA ILE A 470 4.09 -29.68 13.86
C ILE A 470 3.18 -28.71 13.11
N LEU A 471 1.88 -29.01 13.05
CA LEU A 471 0.85 -28.02 12.77
C LEU A 471 -0.02 -27.76 14.00
N ILE A 472 -0.26 -26.48 14.29
CA ILE A 472 -1.15 -25.96 15.34
C ILE A 472 -2.30 -25.20 14.67
N GLY A 473 -3.53 -25.67 14.85
CA GLY A 473 -4.75 -25.01 14.35
C GLY A 473 -5.80 -24.77 15.44
N GLY A 474 -6.93 -24.17 15.06
CA GLY A 474 -8.04 -23.88 15.98
C GLY A 474 -7.65 -22.83 17.01
N ASN A 475 -7.87 -23.14 18.29
CA ASN A 475 -7.50 -22.36 19.47
C ASN A 475 -6.50 -23.14 20.34
N ALA A 476 -5.68 -24.02 19.74
CA ALA A 476 -4.78 -24.90 20.49
C ALA A 476 -3.62 -24.10 21.11
N THR A 477 -3.21 -24.50 22.32
CA THR A 477 -2.18 -23.83 23.14
C THR A 477 -1.17 -24.85 23.69
N PRO A 478 -0.43 -25.57 22.81
CA PRO A 478 0.58 -26.51 23.25
C PRO A 478 1.81 -25.82 23.86
N ILE A 479 2.63 -26.61 24.57
CA ILE A 479 3.97 -26.24 25.01
C ILE A 479 4.97 -27.06 24.20
N LEU A 480 5.85 -26.40 23.46
CA LEU A 480 6.89 -27.00 22.64
C LEU A 480 8.26 -26.61 23.21
N GLU A 481 8.91 -27.52 23.93
CA GLU A 481 10.17 -27.27 24.64
C GLU A 481 11.34 -28.14 24.17
N LYS A 482 12.53 -27.57 23.90
CA LYS A 482 13.79 -28.32 23.67
C LYS A 482 13.72 -29.35 22.51
N ASN A 483 12.82 -29.13 21.56
CA ASN A 483 12.67 -29.97 20.38
C ASN A 483 13.65 -29.56 19.28
N ARG A 484 13.83 -30.46 18.31
CA ARG A 484 14.66 -30.23 17.12
C ARG A 484 13.82 -30.39 15.86
N PHE A 485 13.83 -29.40 14.99
CA PHE A 485 13.15 -29.42 13.70
C PHE A 485 14.20 -29.40 12.60
N ILE A 486 14.37 -30.51 11.88
CA ILE A 486 15.52 -30.72 10.98
C ILE A 486 15.05 -31.14 9.58
N ASN A 487 15.50 -30.43 8.54
CA ASN A 487 15.27 -30.78 7.13
C ASN A 487 13.78 -30.94 6.72
N ASN A 488 12.84 -30.30 7.41
CA ASN A 488 11.43 -30.38 7.02
C ASN A 488 11.17 -29.50 5.77
N GLY A 489 10.60 -30.08 4.71
CA GLY A 489 10.54 -29.46 3.37
C GLY A 489 9.64 -28.21 3.32
N GLY A 490 8.55 -28.24 4.08
CA GLY A 490 7.72 -27.09 4.40
C GLY A 490 8.31 -26.33 5.59
N ASN A 491 7.86 -26.61 6.81
CA ASN A 491 8.18 -25.82 7.99
C ASN A 491 8.68 -26.66 9.18
N GLY A 492 9.34 -26.04 10.16
CA GLY A 492 9.44 -26.64 11.49
C GLY A 492 8.05 -26.71 12.15
N ILE A 493 7.43 -25.54 12.31
CA ILE A 493 6.06 -25.40 12.85
C ILE A 493 5.20 -24.54 11.91
N SER A 494 3.96 -24.96 11.67
CA SER A 494 2.88 -24.18 11.04
C SER A 494 1.82 -23.81 12.09
N ILE A 495 1.44 -22.53 12.21
CA ILE A 495 0.44 -22.04 13.18
C ILE A 495 -0.61 -21.23 12.44
N THR A 496 -1.89 -21.59 12.60
CA THR A 496 -3.00 -20.96 11.88
C THR A 496 -4.20 -20.66 12.79
N GLN A 497 -5.21 -19.96 12.25
CA GLN A 497 -6.45 -19.60 12.94
C GLN A 497 -6.16 -18.82 14.23
N GLN A 498 -6.63 -19.26 15.40
CA GLN A 498 -6.34 -18.66 16.71
C GLN A 498 -5.28 -19.46 17.48
N GLY A 499 -4.44 -20.24 16.78
CA GLY A 499 -3.38 -21.04 17.38
C GLY A 499 -2.41 -20.19 18.19
N ALA A 500 -2.07 -20.68 19.37
CA ALA A 500 -1.18 -20.00 20.32
C ALA A 500 -0.31 -21.06 21.03
N GLY A 501 0.17 -20.79 22.24
CA GLY A 501 1.03 -21.69 23.01
C GLY A 501 2.45 -21.16 23.19
N GLU A 502 3.28 -21.94 23.88
CA GLU A 502 4.68 -21.62 24.19
C GLU A 502 5.62 -22.41 23.30
N ILE A 503 6.47 -21.74 22.55
CA ILE A 503 7.50 -22.34 21.70
C ILE A 503 8.83 -21.88 22.26
N ARG A 504 9.50 -22.71 23.06
CA ARG A 504 10.70 -22.28 23.79
C ARG A 504 11.88 -23.25 23.74
N ASN A 505 13.10 -22.69 23.67
CA ASN A 505 14.35 -23.47 23.73
C ASN A 505 14.51 -24.52 22.60
N ASN A 506 13.83 -24.38 21.45
CA ASN A 506 13.91 -25.35 20.33
C ASN A 506 15.00 -24.96 19.29
N ASP A 507 15.54 -25.94 18.57
CA ASP A 507 16.48 -25.77 17.44
C ASP A 507 15.79 -26.05 16.10
N PHE A 508 15.78 -25.08 15.19
CA PHE A 508 15.20 -25.16 13.86
C PHE A 508 16.31 -25.06 12.81
N THR A 509 16.64 -26.19 12.19
CA THR A 509 17.77 -26.32 11.26
C THR A 509 17.32 -26.79 9.87
N ASN A 510 17.69 -26.06 8.83
CA ASN A 510 17.53 -26.46 7.42
C ASN A 510 16.09 -26.79 6.96
N ASN A 511 15.07 -26.22 7.61
CA ASN A 511 13.68 -26.35 7.16
C ASN A 511 13.39 -25.31 6.04
N GLY A 512 12.24 -25.41 5.36
CA GLY A 512 11.78 -24.31 4.50
C GLY A 512 11.51 -23.05 5.32
N ILE A 513 10.56 -23.07 6.25
CA ILE A 513 10.38 -22.01 7.25
C ILE A 513 10.67 -22.59 8.64
N GLY A 514 11.39 -21.88 9.52
CA GLY A 514 11.53 -22.30 10.93
C GLY A 514 10.16 -22.35 11.63
N VAL A 515 9.51 -21.19 11.74
CA VAL A 515 8.14 -21.06 12.26
C VAL A 515 7.29 -20.18 11.32
N ALA A 516 6.19 -20.72 10.81
CA ALA A 516 5.23 -20.01 9.96
C ALA A 516 3.92 -19.77 10.71
N ILE A 517 3.42 -18.53 10.70
CA ILE A 517 2.35 -18.05 11.57
C ILE A 517 1.32 -17.26 10.75
N ALA A 518 0.03 -17.58 10.87
CA ALA A 518 -1.04 -17.02 10.06
C ALA A 518 -2.36 -16.84 10.82
N GLY A 519 -3.35 -16.24 10.14
CA GLY A 519 -4.69 -16.03 10.68
C GLY A 519 -4.70 -14.94 11.75
N MET A 520 -5.12 -15.30 12.96
CA MET A 520 -5.15 -14.48 14.17
C MET A 520 -4.27 -15.09 15.28
N ALA A 521 -3.27 -15.91 14.90
CA ALA A 521 -2.45 -16.67 15.82
C ALA A 521 -1.60 -15.77 16.73
N ASN A 522 -1.45 -16.17 18.00
CA ASN A 522 -0.69 -15.43 19.01
C ASN A 522 0.13 -16.37 19.91
N PRO A 523 1.18 -17.03 19.37
CA PRO A 523 2.12 -17.82 20.14
C PRO A 523 3.17 -16.94 20.85
N SER A 524 3.73 -17.46 21.93
CA SER A 524 4.97 -16.95 22.53
C SER A 524 6.16 -17.77 22.03
N ILE A 525 7.19 -17.08 21.54
CA ILE A 525 8.37 -17.69 20.92
C ILE A 525 9.61 -17.18 21.67
N THR A 526 10.21 -18.04 22.50
CA THR A 526 11.22 -17.63 23.49
C THR A 526 12.48 -18.50 23.48
N ASP A 527 13.66 -17.88 23.42
CA ASP A 527 14.97 -18.58 23.50
C ASP A 527 15.19 -19.70 22.44
N ASN A 528 14.58 -19.61 21.25
CA ASN A 528 14.78 -20.59 20.18
C ASN A 528 15.98 -20.23 19.28
N HIS A 529 16.61 -21.25 18.69
CA HIS A 529 17.68 -21.09 17.70
C HIS A 529 17.16 -21.46 16.32
N ILE A 530 17.17 -20.53 15.37
CA ILE A 530 16.55 -20.66 14.05
C ILE A 530 17.59 -20.36 12.98
N ARG A 531 18.12 -21.42 12.34
CA ARG A 531 19.31 -21.35 11.48
C ARG A 531 19.27 -22.21 10.22
N GLY A 532 19.86 -21.71 9.14
CA GLY A 532 19.98 -22.45 7.87
C GLY A 532 18.67 -22.71 7.13
N ASN A 533 17.53 -22.24 7.65
CA ASN A 533 16.23 -22.41 7.03
C ASN A 533 16.12 -21.48 5.79
N ARG A 534 15.21 -21.75 4.85
CA ARG A 534 14.96 -20.82 3.73
C ARG A 534 14.44 -19.47 4.25
N ASN A 535 13.51 -19.49 5.19
CA ASN A 535 13.09 -18.35 6.01
C ASN A 535 13.13 -18.71 7.51
N GLY A 536 13.50 -17.79 8.41
CA GLY A 536 13.53 -18.06 9.85
C GLY A 536 12.12 -18.10 10.46
N ILE A 537 11.53 -16.93 10.71
CA ILE A 537 10.12 -16.80 11.11
C ILE A 537 9.36 -16.03 10.03
N VAL A 538 8.17 -16.51 9.66
CA VAL A 538 7.25 -15.82 8.75
C VAL A 538 5.91 -15.59 9.46
N VAL A 539 5.50 -14.33 9.58
CA VAL A 539 4.24 -13.91 10.20
C VAL A 539 3.33 -13.32 9.12
N THR A 540 2.09 -13.77 9.05
CA THR A 540 1.14 -13.39 8.00
C THR A 540 -0.25 -12.99 8.54
N ALA A 541 -1.03 -12.29 7.72
CA ALA A 541 -2.40 -11.85 7.98
C ALA A 541 -2.54 -10.92 9.20
N SER A 542 -3.17 -11.39 10.27
CA SER A 542 -3.45 -10.64 11.50
C SER A 542 -2.83 -11.32 12.74
N ALA A 543 -1.83 -12.17 12.55
CA ALA A 543 -1.14 -12.84 13.64
C ALA A 543 -0.26 -11.86 14.44
N THR A 544 -0.22 -12.02 15.76
CA THR A 544 0.47 -11.11 16.69
C THR A 544 1.39 -11.86 17.67
N PRO A 545 2.34 -12.69 17.18
CA PRO A 545 3.23 -13.45 18.04
C PRO A 545 4.14 -12.56 18.88
N THR A 546 4.53 -13.03 20.06
CA THR A 546 5.58 -12.40 20.88
C THR A 546 6.91 -13.14 20.70
N LEU A 547 7.99 -12.42 20.45
CA LEU A 547 9.33 -12.98 20.26
C LEU A 547 10.30 -12.40 21.28
N GLN A 548 11.01 -13.24 22.04
CA GLN A 548 12.00 -12.83 23.05
C GLN A 548 13.21 -13.77 23.07
N GLY A 549 14.44 -13.25 23.18
CA GLY A 549 15.64 -14.08 23.40
C GLY A 549 16.05 -15.02 22.25
N ASN A 550 15.36 -14.99 21.10
CA ASN A 550 15.63 -15.92 20.00
C ASN A 550 16.88 -15.53 19.22
N ILE A 551 17.57 -16.53 18.66
CA ILE A 551 18.71 -16.36 17.76
C ILE A 551 18.29 -16.79 16.35
N LEU A 552 18.22 -15.85 15.41
CA LEU A 552 17.81 -16.08 14.02
C LEU A 552 18.98 -15.76 13.09
N GLU A 553 19.69 -16.80 12.64
CA GLU A 553 20.98 -16.62 11.96
C GLU A 553 21.20 -17.53 10.74
N ASN A 554 21.96 -17.04 9.76
CA ASN A 554 22.36 -17.83 8.59
C ASN A 554 21.17 -18.47 7.84
N ASN A 555 19.96 -17.89 7.91
CA ASN A 555 18.83 -18.31 7.09
C ASN A 555 18.98 -17.72 5.68
N GLN A 556 18.51 -18.45 4.66
CA GLN A 556 18.83 -18.15 3.25
C GLN A 556 18.27 -16.81 2.77
N ASN A 557 17.05 -16.46 3.23
CA ASN A 557 16.38 -15.22 2.89
C ASN A 557 16.29 -14.28 4.10
N TYR A 558 15.29 -14.47 4.96
CA TYR A 558 14.98 -13.57 6.06
C TYR A 558 15.17 -14.22 7.42
N GLY A 559 15.65 -13.47 8.41
CA GLY A 559 15.60 -13.87 9.82
C GLY A 559 14.15 -13.86 10.32
N ILE A 560 13.49 -12.71 10.29
CA ILE A 560 12.04 -12.59 10.40
C ILE A 560 11.45 -11.84 9.20
N LEU A 561 10.29 -12.29 8.74
CA LEU A 561 9.46 -11.67 7.72
C LEU A 561 8.04 -11.48 8.28
N THR A 562 7.52 -10.27 8.25
CA THR A 562 6.15 -9.96 8.70
C THR A 562 5.34 -9.32 7.56
N LEU A 563 4.15 -9.87 7.30
CA LEU A 563 3.32 -9.62 6.12
C LEU A 563 1.86 -9.43 6.54
N GLY A 564 1.37 -8.19 6.62
CA GLY A 564 -0.05 -7.98 6.98
C GLY A 564 -0.41 -6.60 7.48
N LEU A 565 -1.57 -6.53 8.12
CA LEU A 565 -2.17 -5.28 8.63
C LEU A 565 -1.71 -4.95 10.05
N ALA A 566 -1.42 -5.96 10.87
CA ALA A 566 -1.07 -5.79 12.27
C ALA A 566 0.45 -5.59 12.47
N PRO A 567 0.89 -4.70 13.38
CA PRO A 567 2.29 -4.70 13.83
C PRO A 567 2.58 -5.99 14.60
N THR A 568 3.58 -6.75 14.17
CA THR A 568 4.13 -7.85 14.98
C THR A 568 4.96 -7.27 16.13
N PRO A 569 4.64 -7.56 17.41
CA PRO A 569 5.44 -7.10 18.54
C PRO A 569 6.72 -7.94 18.67
N ILE A 570 7.77 -7.55 17.95
CA ILE A 570 9.13 -8.04 18.18
C ILE A 570 9.61 -7.42 19.49
N ALA A 571 9.70 -8.22 20.55
CA ALA A 571 10.21 -7.75 21.83
C ALA A 571 11.75 -7.69 21.84
N GLU A 572 12.31 -7.14 22.90
CA GLU A 572 13.75 -6.91 23.04
C GLU A 572 14.55 -8.22 23.12
N ASN A 573 15.86 -8.13 22.90
CA ASN A 573 16.85 -9.22 23.03
C ASN A 573 16.74 -10.39 22.03
N ASN A 574 16.13 -10.21 20.85
CA ASN A 574 16.29 -11.15 19.74
C ASN A 574 17.56 -10.84 18.92
N LEU A 575 18.41 -11.83 18.67
CA LEU A 575 19.65 -11.70 17.89
C LEU A 575 19.43 -12.13 16.42
N PHE A 576 19.60 -11.19 15.49
CA PHE A 576 19.56 -11.47 14.05
C PHE A 576 20.94 -11.23 13.43
N ARG A 577 21.50 -12.21 12.71
CA ARG A 577 22.77 -12.04 11.99
C ARG A 577 22.91 -12.95 10.77
N ASN A 578 23.64 -12.48 9.76
CA ASN A 578 24.03 -13.27 8.58
C ASN A 578 22.86 -13.91 7.79
N ASN A 579 21.66 -13.36 7.86
CA ASN A 579 20.54 -13.81 7.02
C ASN A 579 20.68 -13.22 5.61
N GLY A 580 20.42 -14.02 4.56
CA GLY A 580 20.97 -13.76 3.22
C GLY A 580 20.39 -12.57 2.45
N ILE A 581 19.10 -12.24 2.63
CA ILE A 581 18.48 -11.03 2.06
C ILE A 581 18.42 -9.92 3.12
N SER A 582 17.81 -10.20 4.27
CA SER A 582 17.77 -9.26 5.40
C SER A 582 17.56 -9.98 6.73
N ASN A 583 18.03 -9.37 7.82
CA ASN A 583 17.75 -9.83 9.17
C ASN A 583 16.27 -9.73 9.52
N GLN A 584 15.60 -8.65 9.14
CA GLN A 584 14.20 -8.39 9.44
C GLN A 584 13.54 -7.68 8.25
N LEU A 585 12.37 -8.13 7.85
CA LEU A 585 11.51 -7.41 6.89
C LEU A 585 10.10 -7.30 7.46
N THR A 586 9.56 -6.08 7.45
CA THR A 586 8.14 -5.79 7.72
C THR A 586 7.54 -5.16 6.47
N ALA A 587 6.66 -5.89 5.78
CA ALA A 587 5.89 -5.37 4.65
C ALA A 587 4.44 -5.14 5.12
N ARG A 588 4.12 -3.89 5.46
CA ARG A 588 2.74 -3.49 5.76
C ARG A 588 1.99 -3.31 4.45
N ILE A 589 1.02 -4.17 4.18
CA ILE A 589 0.03 -3.90 3.14
C ILE A 589 -0.96 -2.90 3.74
N GLN A 590 -0.57 -1.62 3.75
CA GLN A 590 -1.50 -0.56 4.11
C GLN A 590 -2.54 -0.50 3.00
N ASP A 591 -3.81 -0.65 3.35
CA ASP A 591 -4.89 -0.56 2.38
C ASP A 591 -5.09 0.92 2.02
N TRP A 592 -4.47 1.35 0.92
CA TRP A 592 -4.56 2.71 0.40
C TRP A 592 -5.89 2.97 -0.34
N GLY A 593 -6.86 2.05 -0.31
CA GLY A 593 -8.08 2.14 -1.11
C GLY A 593 -7.83 1.93 -2.62
N LEU A 594 -6.71 1.30 -2.97
CA LEU A 594 -6.52 0.77 -4.31
C LEU A 594 -7.39 -0.49 -4.44
N ASP A 595 -8.29 -0.54 -5.43
CA ASP A 595 -9.06 -1.74 -5.75
C ASP A 595 -8.10 -2.89 -6.11
N ILE A 596 -7.70 -3.69 -5.11
CA ILE A 596 -6.99 -4.94 -5.34
C ILE A 596 -8.02 -5.92 -5.93
N PRO A 597 -7.88 -6.32 -7.21
CA PRO A 597 -8.88 -7.19 -7.83
C PRO A 597 -8.99 -8.52 -7.06
N PRO A 598 -10.20 -9.13 -7.01
CA PRO A 598 -10.43 -10.32 -6.22
C PRO A 598 -9.46 -11.45 -6.59
N ARG A 599 -8.76 -11.97 -5.56
CA ARG A 599 -7.63 -12.89 -5.71
C ARG A 599 -8.00 -14.16 -6.49
N THR A 600 -7.61 -14.21 -7.76
CA THR A 600 -7.45 -15.47 -8.50
C THR A 600 -6.00 -15.93 -8.38
N VAL A 601 -5.78 -17.25 -8.33
CA VAL A 601 -4.57 -17.85 -7.71
C VAL A 601 -3.29 -17.73 -8.55
N THR A 602 -3.31 -17.01 -9.67
CA THR A 602 -2.22 -17.02 -10.67
C THR A 602 -1.81 -15.65 -11.23
N SER A 603 -2.53 -14.57 -10.95
CA SER A 603 -2.16 -13.24 -11.46
C SER A 603 -1.11 -12.57 -10.58
N THR A 604 -0.09 -11.96 -11.20
CA THR A 604 0.80 -11.05 -10.47
C THR A 604 0.13 -9.69 -10.35
N VAL A 605 0.00 -9.20 -9.12
CA VAL A 605 -0.54 -7.88 -8.78
C VAL A 605 0.55 -7.08 -8.06
N PHE A 606 0.52 -5.77 -8.20
CA PHE A 606 1.44 -4.84 -7.55
C PHE A 606 0.70 -3.92 -6.57
N GLY A 607 1.39 -3.53 -5.51
CA GLY A 607 0.90 -2.61 -4.48
C GLY A 607 2.00 -1.64 -4.07
N CYS A 608 1.63 -0.38 -3.78
CA CYS A 608 2.55 0.60 -3.20
C CYS A 608 2.49 0.50 -1.68
N VAL A 609 3.63 0.30 -1.01
CA VAL A 609 3.71 0.11 0.45
C VAL A 609 4.89 0.86 1.05
N GLU A 610 4.81 1.19 2.34
CA GLU A 610 5.95 1.68 3.09
C GLU A 610 6.99 0.56 3.31
N TYR A 611 8.27 0.89 3.08
CA TYR A 611 9.38 -0.06 3.10
C TYR A 611 10.67 0.62 3.57
N GLU A 612 11.27 0.10 4.65
CA GLU A 612 12.58 0.56 5.18
C GLU A 612 12.72 2.10 5.35
N GLY A 613 11.65 2.78 5.78
CA GLY A 613 11.64 4.23 6.03
C GLY A 613 11.35 5.10 4.79
N GLY A 614 11.02 4.49 3.66
CA GLY A 614 10.42 5.17 2.51
C GLY A 614 9.33 4.29 1.89
N LEU A 615 9.29 4.22 0.56
CA LEU A 615 8.21 3.60 -0.20
C LEU A 615 8.77 2.61 -1.23
N ALA A 616 8.04 1.52 -1.47
CA ALA A 616 8.35 0.56 -2.50
C ALA A 616 7.07 0.09 -3.20
N THR A 617 7.17 -0.15 -4.50
CA THR A 617 6.19 -1.00 -5.20
C THR A 617 6.57 -2.45 -4.91
N PHE A 618 5.65 -3.22 -4.35
CA PHE A 618 5.77 -4.66 -4.14
C PHE A 618 5.00 -5.42 -5.21
N ALA A 619 5.41 -6.65 -5.50
CA ALA A 619 4.63 -7.63 -6.27
C ALA A 619 4.09 -8.74 -5.36
N TYR A 620 2.98 -9.36 -5.78
CA TYR A 620 2.18 -10.33 -5.05
C TYR A 620 1.61 -11.37 -6.03
N THR A 621 1.51 -12.66 -5.67
CA THR A 621 0.74 -13.66 -6.44
C THR A 621 -0.24 -14.45 -5.55
N GLY A 622 -1.52 -14.45 -5.90
CA GLY A 622 -2.52 -15.40 -5.37
C GLY A 622 -2.50 -15.71 -3.85
N LYS A 623 -2.52 -17.01 -3.53
CA LYS A 623 -2.43 -17.56 -2.17
C LYS A 623 -1.02 -18.10 -1.91
N GLY A 624 -0.54 -17.96 -0.67
CA GLY A 624 0.71 -18.59 -0.22
C GLY A 624 2.00 -17.96 -0.76
N SER A 625 1.97 -16.89 -1.55
CA SER A 625 3.19 -16.18 -1.93
C SER A 625 3.68 -15.25 -0.82
N ILE A 626 5.00 -15.06 -0.78
CA ILE A 626 5.63 -13.98 -0.03
C ILE A 626 5.65 -12.74 -0.95
N PRO A 627 5.08 -11.59 -0.55
CA PRO A 627 5.24 -10.33 -1.25
C PRO A 627 6.72 -9.93 -1.34
N LEU A 628 7.16 -9.49 -2.50
CA LEU A 628 8.54 -9.07 -2.74
C LEU A 628 8.61 -7.61 -3.20
N PRO A 629 9.56 -6.81 -2.68
CA PRO A 629 9.75 -5.42 -3.12
C PRO A 629 10.19 -5.41 -4.58
N PHE A 630 9.37 -4.94 -5.51
CA PHE A 630 9.68 -4.93 -6.94
C PHE A 630 10.52 -3.71 -7.36
N LEU A 631 10.14 -2.52 -6.89
CA LEU A 631 10.87 -1.26 -7.11
C LEU A 631 10.93 -0.48 -5.80
N ASN A 632 12.12 0.00 -5.43
CA ASN A 632 12.36 0.80 -4.24
C ASN A 632 12.43 2.29 -4.60
N TRP A 633 11.67 3.12 -3.88
CA TRP A 633 11.56 4.57 -4.06
C TRP A 633 12.22 5.37 -2.91
N ASN A 634 13.09 4.74 -2.10
CA ASN A 634 13.71 5.33 -0.89
C ASN A 634 14.64 6.55 -1.13
N HIS A 635 14.90 6.95 -2.38
CA HIS A 635 15.45 8.28 -2.69
C HIS A 635 14.39 9.40 -2.72
N SER A 636 13.15 9.09 -2.37
CA SER A 636 12.01 10.02 -2.37
C SER A 636 11.07 9.77 -1.18
N ALA A 637 11.55 10.06 0.03
CA ALA A 637 10.70 10.32 1.20
C ALA A 637 9.99 11.71 1.13
N SER A 638 10.11 12.40 0.00
CA SER A 638 9.22 13.47 -0.45
C SER A 638 8.04 12.91 -1.22
N ASP A 639 6.95 13.65 -1.31
CA ASP A 639 5.66 13.17 -1.83
C ASP A 639 5.66 12.85 -3.34
N SER A 640 6.71 13.26 -4.06
CA SER A 640 7.05 12.72 -5.38
C SER A 640 7.23 11.20 -5.39
N GLY A 641 7.74 10.61 -4.31
CA GLY A 641 7.95 9.16 -4.17
C GLY A 641 6.66 8.39 -4.01
N LEU A 642 5.71 8.90 -3.21
CA LEU A 642 4.37 8.31 -3.10
C LEU A 642 3.62 8.39 -4.42
N ASN A 643 3.70 9.53 -5.10
CA ASN A 643 3.15 9.74 -6.43
C ASN A 643 3.74 8.75 -7.44
N ARG A 644 5.06 8.67 -7.54
CA ARG A 644 5.76 7.76 -8.46
C ARG A 644 5.46 6.30 -8.14
N CYS A 645 5.48 5.91 -6.86
CA CYS A 645 5.11 4.59 -6.39
C CYS A 645 3.69 4.21 -6.81
N ARG A 646 2.69 5.08 -6.61
CA ARG A 646 1.30 4.84 -7.05
C ARG A 646 1.15 4.76 -8.57
N LEU A 647 1.72 5.72 -9.32
CA LEU A 647 1.63 5.74 -10.79
C LEU A 647 2.24 4.49 -11.41
N VAL A 648 3.47 4.13 -11.00
CA VAL A 648 4.17 2.96 -11.53
C VAL A 648 3.47 1.67 -11.11
N THR A 649 2.96 1.57 -9.88
CA THR A 649 2.13 0.43 -9.44
C THR A 649 0.88 0.26 -10.31
N SER A 650 0.18 1.34 -10.62
CA SER A 650 -1.01 1.32 -11.49
C SER A 650 -0.66 0.89 -12.92
N SER A 651 0.40 1.47 -13.51
CA SER A 651 0.90 1.09 -14.84
C SER A 651 1.32 -0.37 -14.91
N LEU A 652 2.05 -0.87 -13.90
CA LEU A 652 2.44 -2.29 -13.81
C LEU A 652 1.22 -3.22 -13.79
N ASN A 653 0.22 -2.94 -12.94
CA ASN A 653 -1.02 -3.71 -12.88
C ASN A 653 -1.75 -3.73 -14.24
N LYS A 654 -1.82 -2.58 -14.93
CA LYS A 654 -2.44 -2.47 -16.26
C LYS A 654 -1.68 -3.28 -17.32
N ILE A 655 -0.36 -3.12 -17.41
CA ILE A 655 0.46 -3.77 -18.44
C ILE A 655 0.49 -5.29 -18.23
N VAL A 656 0.70 -5.74 -16.99
CA VAL A 656 0.72 -7.18 -16.66
C VAL A 656 -0.64 -7.83 -16.89
N ALA A 657 -1.75 -7.13 -16.64
CA ALA A 657 -3.09 -7.63 -17.00
C ALA A 657 -3.28 -7.78 -18.53
N LEU A 658 -2.74 -6.87 -19.34
CA LEU A 658 -2.81 -6.92 -20.81
C LEU A 658 -1.90 -8.00 -21.41
N MET A 659 -0.74 -8.25 -20.81
CA MET A 659 0.31 -9.13 -21.33
C MET A 659 0.25 -10.56 -20.77
N GLY A 660 -0.92 -11.05 -20.36
CA GLY A 660 -1.12 -12.44 -19.95
C GLY A 660 -0.67 -12.80 -18.53
N GLN A 661 -0.39 -11.81 -17.68
CA GLN A 661 -0.22 -11.93 -16.22
C GLN A 661 1.03 -12.66 -15.69
N GLU A 662 1.91 -13.15 -16.56
CA GLU A 662 3.11 -13.90 -16.17
C GLU A 662 4.40 -13.07 -16.30
N LEU A 663 5.04 -12.71 -15.17
CA LEU A 663 6.30 -11.95 -15.18
C LEU A 663 7.52 -12.70 -15.74
N SER A 664 7.44 -14.02 -15.93
CA SER A 664 8.60 -14.86 -16.27
C SER A 664 9.20 -14.53 -17.65
N THR A 665 8.37 -14.03 -18.57
CA THR A 665 8.72 -13.61 -19.95
C THR A 665 9.01 -12.12 -20.07
N MET A 666 8.79 -11.32 -19.03
CA MET A 666 8.88 -9.87 -19.08
C MET A 666 10.26 -9.35 -18.66
N ALA A 667 10.53 -8.08 -18.96
CA ALA A 667 11.71 -7.36 -18.51
C ALA A 667 11.40 -5.88 -18.28
N LEU A 668 12.09 -5.28 -17.30
CA LEU A 668 12.17 -3.82 -17.25
C LEU A 668 13.23 -3.37 -18.26
N SER A 669 12.88 -2.42 -19.12
CA SER A 669 13.76 -1.91 -20.17
C SER A 669 13.74 -0.40 -20.21
N THR A 670 14.88 0.22 -20.53
CA THR A 670 14.94 1.65 -20.84
C THR A 670 14.85 1.88 -22.33
N GLY A 671 14.12 2.92 -22.75
CA GLY A 671 14.05 3.32 -24.16
C GLY A 671 13.54 4.75 -24.31
N ARG A 672 13.20 5.15 -25.54
CA ARG A 672 12.62 6.47 -25.83
C ARG A 672 11.13 6.40 -26.13
N VAL A 673 10.35 7.24 -25.45
CA VAL A 673 8.95 7.53 -25.75
C VAL A 673 8.81 9.04 -25.89
N HIS A 674 8.16 9.54 -26.95
CA HIS A 674 8.07 10.98 -27.26
C HIS A 674 9.39 11.75 -27.08
N ASN A 675 10.49 11.21 -27.65
CA ASN A 675 11.86 11.74 -27.58
C ASN A 675 12.52 11.82 -26.18
N ASN A 676 11.84 11.41 -25.11
CA ASN A 676 12.35 11.40 -23.74
C ASN A 676 12.75 9.98 -23.32
N ASN A 677 13.84 9.82 -22.55
CA ASN A 677 14.20 8.50 -22.04
C ASN A 677 13.25 8.08 -20.91
N ALA A 678 12.86 6.81 -20.91
CA ALA A 678 11.82 6.25 -20.08
C ALA A 678 12.16 4.81 -19.64
N VAL A 679 11.48 4.34 -18.59
CA VAL A 679 11.45 2.94 -18.17
C VAL A 679 10.09 2.36 -18.57
N CYS A 680 10.13 1.16 -19.16
CA CYS A 680 8.97 0.44 -19.68
C CYS A 680 9.01 -1.03 -19.21
N LEU A 681 7.86 -1.69 -19.20
CA LEU A 681 7.77 -3.14 -18.98
C LEU A 681 7.53 -3.81 -20.33
N VAL A 682 8.51 -4.55 -20.85
CA VAL A 682 8.48 -5.13 -22.21
C VAL A 682 8.48 -6.66 -22.17
N ASP A 683 7.95 -7.28 -23.21
CA ASP A 683 8.17 -8.72 -23.48
C ASP A 683 9.60 -8.95 -24.00
N GLN A 684 10.24 -10.03 -23.55
CA GLN A 684 11.55 -10.49 -24.04
C GLN A 684 11.53 -10.90 -25.52
N SER A 685 10.35 -10.99 -26.16
CA SER A 685 10.20 -11.25 -27.61
C SER A 685 10.62 -10.11 -28.53
N GLY A 686 10.92 -8.91 -28.00
CA GLY A 686 11.49 -7.79 -28.75
C GLY A 686 10.63 -6.52 -28.81
N GLU A 687 9.71 -6.32 -27.86
CA GLU A 687 9.01 -5.04 -27.75
C GLU A 687 9.97 -3.90 -27.37
N ILE A 688 9.71 -2.72 -27.94
CA ILE A 688 10.36 -1.46 -27.59
C ILE A 688 9.47 -0.62 -26.67
N CYS A 689 10.07 0.36 -25.99
CA CYS A 689 9.35 1.36 -25.22
C CYS A 689 8.35 2.13 -26.09
N GLN A 690 7.08 2.21 -25.64
CA GLN A 690 5.97 2.91 -26.29
C GLN A 690 4.89 3.29 -25.25
N ASP A 691 3.93 4.13 -25.63
CA ASP A 691 2.90 4.64 -24.69
C ASP A 691 2.09 3.54 -23.98
N SER A 692 1.91 2.38 -24.60
CA SER A 692 1.14 1.26 -24.04
C SER A 692 1.89 0.48 -22.95
N ASN A 693 3.23 0.54 -22.91
CA ASN A 693 4.09 -0.22 -21.99
C ASN A 693 5.01 0.66 -21.12
N LEU A 694 4.85 1.98 -21.20
CA LEU A 694 5.52 2.98 -20.39
C LEU A 694 5.17 2.86 -18.89
N LEU A 695 6.18 2.87 -18.02
CA LEU A 695 6.02 2.97 -16.57
C LEU A 695 6.22 4.41 -16.08
N PHE A 696 7.34 5.03 -16.44
CA PHE A 696 7.67 6.41 -16.10
C PHE A 696 8.82 6.98 -16.95
N TYR A 697 8.90 8.30 -17.05
CA TYR A 697 10.04 9.01 -17.64
C TYR A 697 11.17 9.21 -16.61
N LEU A 698 12.42 9.11 -17.08
CA LEU A 698 13.61 9.38 -16.27
C LEU A 698 13.82 10.88 -16.05
N GLY A 699 14.46 11.29 -14.96
CA GLY A 699 14.61 12.70 -14.56
C GLY A 699 16.05 13.19 -14.44
N GLY A 700 16.27 14.48 -14.69
CA GLY A 700 17.56 15.13 -14.37
C GLY A 700 18.76 14.52 -15.10
N GLU A 701 19.74 14.01 -14.36
CA GLU A 701 20.94 13.38 -14.94
C GLU A 701 20.67 11.96 -15.45
N GLU A 702 19.62 11.28 -14.99
CA GLU A 702 19.19 9.94 -15.44
C GLU A 702 18.84 9.94 -16.94
N GLN A 703 18.41 11.08 -17.49
CA GLN A 703 18.20 11.27 -18.93
C GLN A 703 19.49 11.15 -19.76
N ARG A 704 20.69 11.26 -19.16
CA ARG A 704 21.97 11.11 -19.86
C ARG A 704 22.47 9.67 -19.87
N ASN A 705 22.17 8.90 -18.82
CA ASN A 705 22.55 7.49 -18.72
C ASN A 705 21.38 6.64 -18.15
N PRO A 706 20.47 6.16 -19.01
CA PRO A 706 19.24 5.50 -18.55
C PRO A 706 19.46 4.27 -17.66
N GLY A 707 20.55 3.51 -17.88
CA GLY A 707 20.87 2.34 -17.07
C GLY A 707 21.23 2.66 -15.62
N GLU A 708 21.84 3.82 -15.37
CA GLU A 708 22.14 4.31 -14.02
C GLU A 708 20.89 4.87 -13.31
N GLY A 709 19.82 5.20 -14.05
CA GLY A 709 18.52 5.54 -13.48
C GLY A 709 17.68 4.32 -13.06
N LEU A 710 17.82 3.19 -13.76
CA LEU A 710 17.07 1.97 -13.45
C LEU A 710 17.70 1.15 -12.31
N ALA A 711 19.03 1.00 -12.29
CA ALA A 711 19.71 0.12 -11.34
C ALA A 711 19.45 0.44 -9.85
N PRO A 712 19.42 1.70 -9.37
CA PRO A 712 19.18 2.03 -7.96
C PRO A 712 17.76 1.72 -7.48
N LEU A 713 16.80 1.56 -8.40
CA LEU A 713 15.40 1.26 -8.08
C LEU A 713 15.16 -0.23 -7.86
N LEU A 714 16.10 -1.11 -8.25
CA LEU A 714 15.95 -2.56 -8.13
C LEU A 714 16.52 -3.04 -6.77
N PRO A 715 15.69 -3.51 -5.83
CA PRO A 715 16.13 -3.89 -4.49
C PRO A 715 16.84 -5.26 -4.42
N PHE A 716 17.19 -5.85 -5.57
CA PHE A 716 17.83 -7.17 -5.65
C PHE A 716 19.12 -7.15 -6.46
N SER A 717 20.19 -7.67 -5.88
CA SER A 717 21.18 -8.41 -6.67
C SER A 717 20.64 -9.83 -6.88
N TRP A 718 20.53 -10.28 -8.14
CA TRP A 718 20.20 -11.68 -8.40
C TRP A 718 21.37 -12.55 -7.95
N ALA A 719 21.08 -13.75 -7.42
CA ALA A 719 22.07 -14.58 -6.72
C ALA A 719 23.03 -15.35 -7.67
N THR A 720 23.30 -14.81 -8.84
CA THR A 720 24.44 -15.18 -9.71
C THR A 720 25.38 -13.97 -9.78
N ALA A 721 26.67 -14.20 -10.01
CA ALA A 721 27.69 -13.14 -9.94
C ALA A 721 27.69 -12.18 -11.15
N GLY A 722 26.54 -11.57 -11.44
CA GLY A 722 26.29 -10.66 -12.55
C GLY A 722 25.47 -9.44 -12.13
N ASN A 723 25.59 -8.37 -12.91
CA ASN A 723 24.85 -7.13 -12.67
C ASN A 723 23.36 -7.33 -13.02
N PRO A 724 22.39 -6.98 -12.16
CA PRO A 724 20.96 -7.18 -12.45
C PRO A 724 20.44 -6.30 -13.61
N VAL A 725 21.21 -5.28 -14.00
CA VAL A 725 20.97 -4.49 -15.20
C VAL A 725 22.04 -4.82 -16.24
N GLN A 726 21.58 -5.33 -17.40
CA GLN A 726 22.42 -5.60 -18.56
C GLN A 726 22.41 -4.35 -19.47
N GLN A 727 23.60 -3.83 -19.77
CA GLN A 727 23.79 -2.75 -20.76
C GLN A 727 23.82 -3.36 -22.16
N VAL A 728 23.02 -2.83 -23.07
CA VAL A 728 22.95 -3.18 -24.50
C VAL A 728 23.08 -1.90 -25.34
N GLU A 729 23.40 -2.02 -26.64
CA GLU A 729 23.69 -0.85 -27.50
C GLU A 729 22.56 0.20 -27.57
N THR A 730 21.32 -0.19 -27.25
CA THR A 730 20.13 0.65 -27.27
C THR A 730 19.60 1.06 -25.89
N GLY A 731 20.23 0.64 -24.79
CA GLY A 731 19.78 0.97 -23.44
C GLY A 731 20.15 -0.06 -22.36
N ALA A 732 19.34 -0.16 -21.33
CA ALA A 732 19.52 -1.03 -20.18
C ALA A 732 18.31 -1.96 -19.97
N PHE A 733 18.57 -3.20 -19.57
CA PHE A 733 17.59 -4.29 -19.54
C PHE A 733 17.71 -5.13 -18.27
N ALA A 734 16.59 -5.45 -17.63
CA ALA A 734 16.51 -6.27 -16.41
C ALA A 734 15.41 -7.35 -16.55
N PRO A 735 15.77 -8.60 -16.93
CA PRO A 735 14.83 -9.72 -17.03
C PRO A 735 14.12 -10.04 -15.71
N LEU A 736 12.79 -10.25 -15.74
CA LEU A 736 12.01 -10.52 -14.52
C LEU A 736 11.86 -12.01 -14.18
N LYS A 737 12.48 -12.91 -14.95
CA LYS A 737 12.39 -14.37 -14.76
C LYS A 737 12.75 -14.85 -13.35
N ASP A 738 13.89 -14.42 -12.83
CA ASP A 738 14.37 -14.84 -11.51
C ASP A 738 13.54 -14.21 -10.37
N PHE A 739 12.98 -13.02 -10.61
CA PHE A 739 12.02 -12.39 -9.69
C PHE A 739 10.69 -13.15 -9.67
N ALA A 740 10.16 -13.52 -10.84
CA ALA A 740 8.93 -14.31 -10.97
C ALA A 740 9.04 -15.68 -10.29
N GLN A 741 10.20 -16.33 -10.37
CA GLN A 741 10.48 -17.58 -9.64
C GLN A 741 10.44 -17.40 -8.12
N ARG A 742 10.97 -16.29 -7.59
CA ARG A 742 10.92 -15.98 -6.15
C ARG A 742 9.52 -15.60 -5.68
N LEU A 743 8.69 -15.06 -6.57
CA LEU A 743 7.32 -14.64 -6.29
C LEU A 743 6.30 -15.81 -6.36
N ALA A 744 6.74 -17.01 -6.75
CA ALA A 744 5.88 -18.19 -6.73
C ALA A 744 5.37 -18.52 -5.31
N PRO A 745 4.23 -19.22 -5.16
CA PRO A 745 3.72 -19.65 -3.86
C PRO A 745 4.76 -20.42 -3.05
N GLU A 746 5.04 -19.95 -1.84
CA GLU A 746 6.01 -20.52 -0.91
C GLU A 746 5.48 -21.88 -0.42
N PRO A 747 6.18 -23.01 -0.64
CA PRO A 747 5.68 -24.34 -0.28
C PRO A 747 5.33 -24.50 1.22
N GLY A 748 5.95 -23.70 2.07
CA GLY A 748 5.66 -23.64 3.51
C GLY A 748 4.36 -22.92 3.88
N LEU A 749 3.78 -22.09 3.00
CA LEU A 749 2.59 -21.27 3.29
C LEU A 749 1.30 -21.84 2.69
N TRP A 750 1.25 -23.15 2.43
CA TRP A 750 0.07 -23.84 1.87
C TRP A 750 -1.23 -23.63 2.68
N PHE A 751 -1.13 -23.26 3.96
CA PHE A 751 -2.23 -23.07 4.90
C PHE A 751 -2.67 -21.60 5.05
N THR A 752 -2.06 -20.66 4.33
CA THR A 752 -2.47 -19.25 4.32
C THR A 752 -3.53 -19.01 3.24
N ASP A 753 -4.65 -18.39 3.62
CA ASP A 753 -5.78 -18.09 2.73
C ASP A 753 -5.63 -16.78 1.93
#